data_AF-A0A4S9LH11-F1
#
_entry.id   AF-A0A4S9LH11-F1
#
_cell.length_a   1.000
_cell.length_b   1.000
_cell.length_c   1.000
_cell.angle_alpha   90.00
_cell.angle_beta   90.00
_cell.angle_gamma   90.00
#
_symmetry.space_group_name_H-M   'P 1'
#
loop_
_entity.id
_entity.type
_entity.pdbx_description
1 polymer ?
#
loop_
_entity_poly.entity_id
_entity_poly.type
_entity_poly.pdbx_seq_one_letter_code
_entity_poly.pdbx_strand_id
1 'polypeptide(L)'
;MGHQSSKQRRQHNRKLSRTHSDSTERPPPYTETPEEPWTKADQTPSKPPARTPSLTVERDEEILELHQRLAIRGNAVENLWKGNNKLQAKLERLREYSTPDSERTYSMSPYDNSIDYRDLANQHRQKIHQLHQQCRMEREAKDTRILELEKQIRDLEEYIGKKESDLMYYQGRCTKVWEEAKVADVQLGRMNQKVMRLEVEAHASTRVIKSKDDHVELLERESKTVRLSNTQHTALSRGVPVDDGTTKWVLDSQQDEIPVTVLRVPSRLDSLVDYLIESISETKGKLRELETAKNHHGRDSTMQGQNLRDLVKLINAQHQRTVMPSERVREHPSLLVEHRTIMAPNTPIPFSEPPYLSGLPSPYYSASHLEWQKKCRAFITEHLTQHAMEWETAETVPEHVFHDFSKANMLLPSLPAPLPVERLKSLGIHDILGLPVEEFDYFHNAIYTDEMLKSGLAGPSGSLTTGMAFGVPPIFKFGSKELQDRFLPDLLTGKKRACIAITEPDAGSDVANIQATAVKSKDGKTYTINGTKKWITNGIWSEVSCMAIRTGGPGPGGLSLMVVPLKGHEGVSMRRLKVSGQISAGTTYIELDDVVVPAENLIGEEGMGMKYIMTNFNHERLTIAIGCARQARVALSAAFEYCLKREAFGKSLMDQPVVRHRLAKCGAQLEAQWSWTESFVYAMIKLPKKDADVELGGLTAAAKAQAGVVLMECAQCAVLLFGGNGFTRSGKGEIAEKMWREVPGNRIPGGSEDVLFDLSIRQLVKNYQNKTKMLERPRGSSKL
;
A
#
# COMPACT_ATOMS: atom_id res chain seq x y z
N MET A 1 -58.56 -30.11 19.31
CA MET A 1 -59.38 -29.80 20.52
C MET A 1 -58.44 -29.19 21.54
N GLY A 2 -58.64 -28.05 22.20
CA GLY A 2 -59.60 -26.95 22.19
C GLY A 2 -58.82 -25.71 22.70
N HIS A 3 -59.05 -24.48 22.25
CA HIS A 3 -60.15 -23.61 22.68
C HIS A 3 -60.42 -23.68 24.19
N GLN A 4 -59.99 -22.66 24.92
CA GLN A 4 -60.85 -21.62 25.51
C GLN A 4 -59.94 -20.61 26.24
N SER A 5 -59.99 -19.33 25.86
CA SER A 5 -60.87 -18.30 26.44
C SER A 5 -60.57 -18.06 27.93
N SER A 6 -60.59 -16.87 28.49
CA SER A 6 -60.73 -15.49 28.02
C SER A 6 -60.82 -14.67 29.32
N LYS A 7 -60.44 -13.39 29.25
CA LYS A 7 -60.74 -12.32 30.23
C LYS A 7 -59.94 -12.47 31.54
N GLN A 8 -59.23 -11.44 32.01
CA GLN A 8 -59.76 -10.11 32.32
C GLN A 8 -58.59 -9.12 32.32
N ARG A 9 -58.72 -8.00 31.58
CA ARG A 9 -58.90 -6.63 32.12
C ARG A 9 -57.59 -6.03 32.68
N ARG A 10 -57.21 -4.78 32.45
CA ARG A 10 -57.87 -3.61 31.86
C ARG A 10 -56.81 -2.50 31.82
N GLN A 11 -56.90 -1.62 30.83
CA GLN A 11 -56.71 -0.17 30.96
C GLN A 11 -55.39 0.37 31.56
N HIS A 12 -54.51 0.88 30.70
CA HIS A 12 -54.28 2.33 30.61
C HIS A 12 -53.53 2.70 29.31
N ASN A 13 -54.24 3.37 28.41
CA ASN A 13 -53.84 4.45 27.47
C ASN A 13 -52.36 4.47 26.99
N ARG A 14 -51.97 4.33 25.71
CA ARG A 14 -52.51 4.83 24.42
C ARG A 14 -52.94 6.30 24.45
N LYS A 15 -52.10 7.18 23.89
CA LYS A 15 -52.39 8.42 23.12
C LYS A 15 -51.11 9.28 23.11
N LEU A 16 -50.57 9.80 22.01
CA LEU A 16 -51.12 10.06 20.68
C LEU A 16 -50.03 9.98 19.61
N SER A 17 -50.33 9.26 18.54
CA SER A 17 -49.88 9.55 17.19
C SER A 17 -51.03 10.20 16.41
N ARG A 18 -50.65 10.96 15.38
CA ARG A 18 -51.44 11.50 14.25
C ARG A 18 -52.15 12.84 14.45
N THR A 19 -51.77 13.80 13.60
CA THR A 19 -52.58 14.19 12.42
C THR A 19 -51.69 14.90 11.38
N HIS A 20 -51.97 14.62 10.10
CA HIS A 20 -51.42 15.27 8.90
C HIS A 20 -52.09 16.63 8.67
N SER A 21 -51.37 17.62 8.12
CA SER A 21 -51.47 18.07 6.70
C SER A 21 -50.87 19.47 6.49
N ASP A 22 -50.27 19.65 5.30
CA ASP A 22 -50.02 20.89 4.55
C ASP A 22 -49.22 22.05 5.18
N SER A 23 -48.03 22.29 4.61
CA SER A 23 -47.73 23.58 3.96
C SER A 23 -46.37 23.55 3.27
N THR A 24 -46.42 23.82 1.97
CA THR A 24 -45.33 24.26 1.12
C THR A 24 -44.76 25.59 1.62
N GLU A 25 -43.44 25.71 1.83
CA GLU A 25 -42.71 26.96 1.63
C GLU A 25 -41.18 26.73 1.65
N ARG A 26 -40.49 27.32 0.65
CA ARG A 26 -39.03 27.29 0.47
C ARG A 26 -38.36 28.17 1.52
N PRO A 27 -37.12 27.87 1.97
CA PRO A 27 -36.36 28.83 2.77
C PRO A 27 -35.81 29.97 1.87
N PRO A 28 -35.74 31.22 2.37
CA PRO A 28 -35.32 32.38 1.59
C PRO A 28 -33.77 32.48 1.48
N PRO A 29 -33.27 33.27 0.51
CA PRO A 29 -31.83 33.39 0.24
C PRO A 29 -31.09 34.23 1.30
N TYR A 30 -29.83 33.88 1.51
CA TYR A 30 -28.86 34.68 2.27
C TYR A 30 -28.80 36.10 1.70
N THR A 31 -29.09 37.09 2.54
CA THR A 31 -28.89 38.51 2.26
C THR A 31 -27.57 38.95 2.88
N GLU A 32 -26.70 39.52 2.04
CA GLU A 32 -25.52 40.26 2.42
C GLU A 32 -25.92 41.53 3.17
N THR A 33 -25.22 41.82 4.27
CA THR A 33 -25.19 43.17 4.87
C THR A 33 -23.76 43.50 5.32
N PRO A 34 -23.40 44.79 5.32
CA PRO A 34 -22.08 45.28 4.94
C PRO A 34 -21.12 45.46 6.11
N GLU A 35 -19.84 45.48 5.76
CA GLU A 35 -18.68 45.80 6.59
C GLU A 35 -18.79 47.20 7.23
N GLU A 36 -18.51 47.30 8.53
CA GLU A 36 -18.01 48.52 9.18
C GLU A 36 -16.97 48.19 10.28
N PRO A 37 -16.05 49.13 10.59
CA PRO A 37 -14.67 48.84 10.94
C PRO A 37 -14.39 48.74 12.44
N TRP A 38 -13.57 47.76 12.84
CA TRP A 38 -13.14 47.60 14.24
C TRP A 38 -11.94 48.51 14.58
N THR A 39 -12.19 49.41 15.51
CA THR A 39 -11.22 50.22 16.26
C THR A 39 -10.34 49.39 17.19
N LYS A 40 -9.08 49.81 17.32
CA LYS A 40 -8.05 49.28 18.23
C LYS A 40 -8.49 49.25 19.70
N ALA A 41 -8.24 48.13 20.38
CA ALA A 41 -8.05 48.08 21.83
C ALA A 41 -7.09 46.94 22.21
N ASP A 42 -6.08 47.28 23.00
CA ASP A 42 -5.08 46.40 23.60
C ASP A 42 -5.71 45.31 24.48
N GLN A 43 -5.42 44.04 24.19
CA GLN A 43 -5.48 42.94 25.17
C GLN A 43 -4.35 41.92 24.88
N THR A 44 -3.33 41.93 25.73
CA THR A 44 -2.31 40.89 25.84
C THR A 44 -2.93 39.53 26.25
N PRO A 45 -2.68 38.43 25.52
CA PRO A 45 -3.07 37.09 25.97
C PRO A 45 -2.01 36.48 26.89
N SER A 46 -2.41 36.11 28.10
CA SER A 46 -1.67 35.21 28.99
C SER A 46 -1.41 33.86 28.32
N LYS A 47 -0.14 33.42 28.27
CA LYS A 47 0.24 32.08 27.79
C LYS A 47 -0.40 30.97 28.63
N PRO A 48 -0.92 29.88 28.03
CA PRO A 48 -1.28 28.67 28.77
C PRO A 48 -0.02 27.97 29.32
N PRO A 49 -0.09 27.23 30.44
CA PRO A 49 1.05 26.51 30.99
C PRO A 49 1.53 25.45 29.99
N ALA A 50 2.86 25.38 29.80
CA ALA A 50 3.51 24.41 28.95
C ALA A 50 3.17 22.98 29.44
N ARG A 51 2.64 22.13 28.55
CA ARG A 51 2.57 20.69 28.81
C ARG A 51 3.99 20.14 28.90
N THR A 52 4.30 19.50 30.02
CA THR A 52 5.53 18.73 30.25
C THR A 52 5.68 17.68 29.14
N PRO A 53 6.84 17.54 28.49
CA PRO A 53 7.08 16.45 27.55
C PRO A 53 7.13 15.13 28.34
N SER A 54 6.19 14.22 28.11
CA SER A 54 6.34 12.83 28.55
C SER A 54 7.27 12.12 27.57
N LEU A 55 8.43 11.64 28.03
CA LEU A 55 9.23 10.65 27.32
C LEU A 55 8.40 9.36 27.21
N THR A 56 7.81 9.10 26.05
CA THR A 56 7.28 7.78 25.72
C THR A 56 8.43 6.92 25.21
N VAL A 57 8.75 5.89 25.97
CA VAL A 57 9.72 4.86 25.56
C VAL A 57 9.00 3.82 24.71
N GLU A 58 9.49 3.61 23.49
CA GLU A 58 9.17 2.42 22.71
C GLU A 58 9.66 1.21 23.52
N ARG A 59 8.74 0.29 23.86
CA ARG A 59 9.07 -0.88 24.67
C ARG A 59 10.14 -1.68 23.94
N ASP A 60 11.23 -1.97 24.65
CA ASP A 60 12.33 -2.83 24.25
C ASP A 60 11.80 -4.07 23.50
N GLU A 61 12.37 -4.38 22.33
CA GLU A 61 11.95 -5.53 21.51
C GLU A 61 12.01 -6.85 22.30
N GLU A 62 12.96 -6.97 23.25
CA GLU A 62 13.05 -8.11 24.16
C GLU A 62 11.81 -8.21 25.07
N ILE A 63 11.34 -7.07 25.60
CA ILE A 63 10.12 -7.01 26.44
C ILE A 63 8.87 -7.27 25.60
N LEU A 64 8.82 -6.77 24.36
CA LEU A 64 7.71 -7.01 23.44
C LEU A 64 7.60 -8.50 23.06
N GLU A 65 8.73 -9.17 22.80
CA GLU A 65 8.78 -10.61 22.52
C GLU A 65 8.32 -11.43 23.74
N LEU A 66 8.71 -11.03 24.96
CA LEU A 66 8.26 -11.67 26.20
C LEU A 66 6.74 -11.53 26.40
N HIS A 67 6.16 -10.36 26.11
CA HIS A 67 4.70 -10.16 26.14
C HIS A 67 3.96 -10.98 25.06
N GLN A 68 4.55 -11.17 23.87
CA GLN A 68 3.99 -12.06 22.85
C GLN A 68 4.02 -13.53 23.29
N ARG A 69 5.14 -13.98 23.88
CA ARG A 69 5.30 -15.32 24.46
C ARG A 69 4.32 -15.58 25.61
N LEU A 70 3.97 -14.54 26.38
CA LEU A 70 2.94 -14.59 27.43
C LEU A 70 1.54 -14.77 26.81
N ALA A 71 1.20 -13.98 25.79
CA ALA A 71 -0.08 -14.05 25.09
C ALA A 71 -0.33 -15.42 24.42
N ILE A 72 0.70 -15.99 23.77
CA ILE A 72 0.62 -17.33 23.15
C ILE A 72 0.29 -18.40 24.20
N ARG A 73 0.93 -18.34 25.38
CA ARG A 73 0.67 -19.29 26.47
C ARG A 73 -0.72 -19.12 27.07
N GLY A 74 -1.18 -17.87 27.25
CA GLY A 74 -2.54 -17.57 27.69
C GLY A 74 -3.61 -18.17 26.76
N ASN A 75 -3.44 -17.99 25.45
CA ASN A 75 -4.34 -18.57 24.44
C ASN A 75 -4.31 -20.11 24.44
N ALA A 76 -3.15 -20.73 24.69
CA ALA A 76 -3.04 -22.18 24.81
C ALA A 76 -3.82 -22.72 26.02
N VAL A 77 -3.74 -22.03 27.17
CA VAL A 77 -4.53 -22.37 28.37
C VAL A 77 -6.03 -22.26 28.09
N GLU A 78 -6.49 -21.18 27.46
CA GLU A 78 -7.90 -20.99 27.14
C GLU A 78 -8.46 -22.08 26.21
N ASN A 79 -7.68 -22.49 25.21
CA ASN A 79 -8.06 -23.56 24.29
C ASN A 79 -8.13 -24.93 24.98
N LEU A 80 -7.21 -25.22 25.90
CA LEU A 80 -7.25 -26.45 26.70
C LEU A 80 -8.46 -26.47 27.65
N TRP A 81 -8.78 -25.34 28.28
CA TRP A 81 -10.00 -25.18 29.10
C TRP A 81 -11.29 -25.43 28.29
N LYS A 82 -11.40 -24.86 27.09
CA LYS A 82 -12.54 -25.12 26.18
C LYS A 82 -12.62 -26.61 25.80
N GLY A 83 -11.48 -27.26 25.59
CA GLY A 83 -11.38 -28.69 25.35
C GLY A 83 -11.88 -29.54 26.52
N ASN A 84 -11.48 -29.18 27.75
CA ASN A 84 -11.90 -29.87 28.97
C ASN A 84 -13.39 -29.69 29.27
N ASN A 85 -13.96 -28.51 29.02
CA ASN A 85 -15.41 -28.30 29.15
C ASN A 85 -16.21 -29.20 28.20
N LYS A 86 -15.72 -29.41 26.96
CA LYS A 86 -16.34 -30.34 26.00
C LYS A 86 -16.22 -31.80 26.45
N LEU A 87 -15.07 -32.21 27.00
CA LEU A 87 -14.87 -33.55 27.56
C LEU A 87 -15.75 -33.77 28.78
N GLN A 88 -15.92 -32.76 29.64
CA GLN A 88 -16.79 -32.82 30.80
C GLN A 88 -18.26 -33.02 30.41
N ALA A 89 -18.77 -32.24 29.45
CA ALA A 89 -20.11 -32.44 28.90
C ALA A 89 -20.29 -33.80 28.20
N LYS A 90 -19.20 -34.42 27.70
CA LYS A 90 -19.23 -35.78 27.15
C LYS A 90 -19.26 -36.84 28.25
N LEU A 91 -18.49 -36.65 29.33
CA LEU A 91 -18.51 -37.53 30.51
C LEU A 91 -19.88 -37.52 31.20
N GLU A 92 -20.52 -36.36 31.33
CA GLU A 92 -21.87 -36.22 31.90
C GLU A 92 -22.91 -36.98 31.07
N ARG A 93 -22.90 -36.83 29.74
CA ARG A 93 -23.75 -37.61 28.84
C ARG A 93 -23.51 -39.12 28.94
N LEU A 94 -22.24 -39.54 29.00
CA LEU A 94 -21.90 -40.96 29.15
C LEU A 94 -22.37 -41.54 30.50
N ARG A 95 -22.45 -40.71 31.56
CA ARG A 95 -23.02 -41.12 32.85
C ARG A 95 -24.54 -41.32 32.80
N GLU A 96 -25.27 -40.47 32.08
CA GLU A 96 -26.72 -40.62 31.88
C GLU A 96 -27.06 -41.99 31.26
N TYR A 97 -26.28 -42.42 30.26
CA TYR A 97 -26.41 -43.74 29.63
C TYR A 97 -26.01 -44.93 30.51
N SER A 98 -25.44 -44.69 31.70
CA SER A 98 -25.05 -45.73 32.66
C SER A 98 -26.02 -45.90 33.83
N THR A 99 -27.13 -45.16 33.85
CA THR A 99 -28.14 -45.24 34.91
C THR A 99 -29.12 -46.42 34.71
N PRO A 100 -29.60 -47.08 35.79
CA PRO A 100 -30.48 -48.25 35.71
C PRO A 100 -31.82 -48.01 35.01
N ASP A 101 -32.31 -46.76 34.91
CA ASP A 101 -33.63 -46.47 34.31
C ASP A 101 -33.70 -46.60 32.77
N SER A 102 -32.55 -46.81 32.10
CA SER A 102 -32.52 -47.19 30.68
C SER A 102 -32.99 -48.63 30.41
N GLU A 103 -33.24 -49.41 31.47
CA GLU A 103 -33.67 -50.82 31.43
C GLU A 103 -35.11 -51.04 30.92
N ARG A 104 -35.92 -50.00 30.77
CA ARG A 104 -37.34 -50.16 30.37
C ARG A 104 -37.60 -50.36 28.88
N THR A 105 -36.59 -50.30 28.02
CA THR A 105 -36.79 -50.34 26.56
C THR A 105 -36.60 -51.70 25.89
N TYR A 106 -36.41 -52.77 26.67
CA TYR A 106 -36.35 -54.15 26.13
C TYR A 106 -37.50 -55.00 26.69
N SER A 107 -38.76 -54.65 26.41
CA SER A 107 -39.91 -55.55 26.65
C SER A 107 -40.15 -56.44 25.44
N MET A 108 -40.23 -57.75 25.70
CA MET A 108 -40.16 -58.87 24.75
C MET A 108 -41.31 -58.94 23.73
N SER A 109 -40.97 -59.33 22.49
CA SER A 109 -41.88 -60.00 21.55
C SER A 109 -41.63 -61.52 21.60
N PRO A 110 -42.63 -62.42 21.64
CA PRO A 110 -42.43 -63.85 21.90
C PRO A 110 -41.85 -64.68 20.74
N TYR A 111 -41.37 -64.07 19.65
CA TYR A 111 -41.11 -64.78 18.39
C TYR A 111 -39.67 -64.75 17.86
N ASP A 112 -38.68 -64.40 18.67
CA ASP A 112 -37.28 -64.44 18.22
C ASP A 112 -36.37 -65.12 19.25
N ASN A 113 -36.08 -66.40 19.02
CA ASN A 113 -35.22 -67.23 19.86
C ASN A 113 -33.74 -67.20 19.42
N SER A 114 -33.29 -66.13 18.74
CA SER A 114 -31.93 -66.11 18.17
C SER A 114 -30.99 -65.01 18.69
N ILE A 115 -31.43 -64.12 19.60
CA ILE A 115 -30.57 -63.04 20.11
C ILE A 115 -30.63 -62.99 21.65
N ASP A 116 -29.51 -63.29 22.31
CA ASP A 116 -29.35 -63.06 23.75
C ASP A 116 -29.09 -61.56 24.00
N TYR A 117 -30.17 -60.82 24.23
CA TYR A 117 -30.14 -59.38 24.50
C TYR A 117 -29.34 -59.02 25.77
N ARG A 118 -29.06 -59.98 26.68
CA ARG A 118 -28.20 -59.73 27.85
C ARG A 118 -26.74 -59.56 27.44
N ASP A 119 -26.28 -60.32 26.46
CA ASP A 119 -24.90 -60.23 25.96
C ASP A 119 -24.67 -58.91 25.21
N LEU A 120 -25.64 -58.46 24.41
CA LEU A 120 -25.55 -57.17 23.72
C LEU A 120 -25.54 -56.00 24.72
N ALA A 121 -26.39 -56.05 25.75
CA ALA A 121 -26.39 -55.07 26.83
C ALA A 121 -25.08 -55.06 27.64
N ASN A 122 -24.49 -56.23 27.88
CA ASN A 122 -23.17 -56.36 28.51
C ASN A 122 -22.05 -55.74 27.65
N GLN A 123 -22.04 -55.99 26.34
CA GLN A 123 -21.07 -55.40 25.40
C GLN A 123 -21.20 -53.87 25.34
N HIS A 124 -22.43 -53.34 25.29
CA HIS A 124 -22.68 -51.90 25.32
C HIS A 124 -22.19 -51.26 26.64
N ARG A 125 -22.43 -51.91 27.79
CA ARG A 125 -21.90 -51.44 29.10
C ARG A 125 -20.37 -51.40 29.12
N GLN A 126 -19.71 -52.45 28.64
CA GLN A 126 -18.26 -52.48 28.55
C GLN A 126 -17.72 -51.35 27.64
N LYS A 127 -18.40 -51.07 26.52
CA LYS A 127 -17.99 -50.00 25.61
C LYS A 127 -18.17 -48.60 26.20
N ILE A 128 -19.29 -48.36 26.89
CA ILE A 128 -19.53 -47.09 27.61
C ILE A 128 -18.48 -46.90 28.71
N HIS A 129 -18.15 -47.96 29.45
CA HIS A 129 -17.12 -47.92 30.49
C HIS A 129 -15.73 -47.58 29.93
N GLN A 130 -15.33 -48.22 28.81
CA GLN A 130 -14.08 -47.90 28.11
C GLN A 130 -14.02 -46.44 27.65
N LEU A 131 -15.10 -45.94 27.04
CA LEU A 131 -15.17 -44.55 26.57
C LEU A 131 -15.13 -43.55 27.74
N HIS A 132 -15.75 -43.88 28.87
CA HIS A 132 -15.72 -43.06 30.07
C HIS A 132 -14.31 -43.03 30.69
N GLN A 133 -13.59 -44.15 30.71
CA GLN A 133 -12.18 -44.19 31.16
C GLN A 133 -11.27 -43.37 30.22
N GLN A 134 -11.43 -43.51 28.91
CA GLN A 134 -10.64 -42.76 27.92
C GLN A 134 -10.85 -41.25 28.04
N CYS A 135 -12.10 -40.79 28.16
CA CYS A 135 -12.40 -39.36 28.30
C CYS A 135 -11.87 -38.80 29.64
N ARG A 136 -11.84 -39.61 30.70
CA ARG A 136 -11.26 -39.23 32.00
C ARG A 136 -9.75 -39.03 31.89
N MET A 137 -9.02 -39.99 31.32
CA MET A 137 -7.56 -39.89 31.15
C MET A 137 -7.16 -38.71 30.26
N GLU A 138 -7.91 -38.46 29.17
CA GLU A 138 -7.66 -37.32 28.29
C GLU A 138 -7.86 -35.97 29.01
N ARG A 139 -8.88 -35.90 29.88
CA ARG A 139 -9.14 -34.70 30.69
C ARG A 139 -8.03 -34.48 31.73
N GLU A 140 -7.63 -35.52 32.46
CA GLU A 140 -6.55 -35.44 33.46
C GLU A 140 -5.21 -35.01 32.84
N ALA A 141 -4.90 -35.49 31.62
CA ALA A 141 -3.72 -35.07 30.88
C ALA A 141 -3.76 -33.58 30.50
N LYS A 142 -4.93 -33.08 30.08
CA LYS A 142 -5.12 -31.66 29.75
C LYS A 142 -5.10 -30.77 30.99
N ASP A 143 -5.73 -31.19 32.10
CA ASP A 143 -5.68 -30.47 33.38
C ASP A 143 -4.23 -30.34 33.89
N THR A 144 -3.43 -31.41 33.77
CA THR A 144 -2.00 -31.38 34.12
C THR A 144 -1.22 -30.37 33.25
N ARG A 145 -1.51 -30.33 31.94
CA ARG A 145 -0.86 -29.38 31.02
C ARG A 145 -1.27 -27.93 31.27
N ILE A 146 -2.51 -27.68 31.67
CA ILE A 146 -2.99 -26.36 32.07
C ILE A 146 -2.19 -25.84 33.26
N LEU A 147 -2.06 -26.64 34.33
CA LEU A 147 -1.31 -26.26 35.53
C LEU A 147 0.16 -25.95 35.24
N GLU A 148 0.79 -26.70 34.33
CA GLU A 148 2.17 -26.45 33.89
C GLU A 148 2.30 -25.10 33.15
N LEU A 149 1.38 -24.81 32.23
CA LEU A 149 1.37 -23.55 31.47
C LEU A 149 1.05 -22.35 32.36
N GLU A 150 0.12 -22.48 33.30
CA GLU A 150 -0.20 -21.43 34.28
C GLU A 150 0.99 -21.11 35.19
N LYS A 151 1.81 -22.11 35.55
CA LYS A 151 3.07 -21.87 36.24
C LYS A 151 4.06 -21.08 35.38
N GLN A 152 4.24 -21.48 34.12
CA GLN A 152 5.13 -20.78 33.19
C GLN A 152 4.69 -19.32 32.94
N ILE A 153 3.38 -19.07 32.89
CA ILE A 153 2.80 -17.72 32.77
C ILE A 153 3.20 -16.86 33.96
N ARG A 154 3.02 -17.35 35.20
CA ARG A 154 3.41 -16.61 36.41
C ARG A 154 4.90 -16.29 36.46
N ASP A 155 5.75 -17.26 36.11
CA ASP A 155 7.21 -17.08 36.09
C ASP A 155 7.63 -16.02 35.04
N LEU A 156 6.94 -16.00 33.89
CA LEU A 156 7.15 -14.99 32.83
C LEU A 156 6.66 -13.59 33.24
N GLU A 157 5.50 -13.49 33.89
CA GLU A 157 4.96 -12.22 34.40
C GLU A 157 5.91 -11.58 35.44
N GLU A 158 6.45 -12.38 36.37
CA GLU A 158 7.43 -11.90 37.35
C GLU A 158 8.72 -11.41 36.67
N TYR A 159 9.19 -12.13 35.66
CA TYR A 159 10.40 -11.77 34.92
C TYR A 159 10.24 -10.47 34.12
N ILE A 160 9.11 -10.31 33.44
CA ILE A 160 8.76 -9.07 32.72
C ILE A 160 8.71 -7.89 33.70
N GLY A 161 8.08 -8.06 34.87
CA GLY A 161 7.99 -7.01 35.87
C GLY A 161 9.35 -6.51 36.37
N LYS A 162 10.33 -7.42 36.55
CA LYS A 162 11.71 -7.04 36.93
C LYS A 162 12.41 -6.24 35.83
N LYS A 163 12.32 -6.68 34.57
CA LYS A 163 12.91 -6.00 33.40
C LYS A 163 12.32 -4.61 33.17
N GLU A 164 10.99 -4.46 33.30
CA GLU A 164 10.32 -3.17 33.17
C GLU A 164 10.72 -2.19 34.30
N SER A 165 10.93 -2.69 35.52
CA SER A 165 11.40 -1.88 36.65
C SER A 165 12.83 -1.37 36.45
N ASP A 166 13.74 -2.22 35.97
CA ASP A 166 15.13 -1.83 35.67
C ASP A 166 15.16 -0.76 34.57
N LEU A 167 14.37 -0.93 33.51
CA LEU A 167 14.26 0.03 32.41
C LEU A 167 13.79 1.41 32.91
N MET A 168 12.78 1.45 33.79
CA MET A 168 12.33 2.72 34.40
C MET A 168 13.40 3.38 35.27
N TYR A 169 14.19 2.59 36.01
CA TYR A 169 15.30 3.10 36.81
C TYR A 169 16.37 3.79 35.94
N TYR A 170 16.76 3.18 34.83
CA TYR A 170 17.74 3.76 33.90
C TYR A 170 17.20 5.00 33.17
N GLN A 171 15.91 5.02 32.80
CA GLN A 171 15.26 6.20 32.22
C GLN A 171 15.31 7.41 33.16
N GLY A 172 15.09 7.20 34.46
CA GLY A 172 15.17 8.26 35.46
C GLY A 172 16.58 8.88 35.53
N ARG A 173 17.63 8.06 35.46
CA ARG A 173 19.03 8.55 35.47
C ARG A 173 19.38 9.32 34.19
N CYS A 174 19.01 8.81 33.02
CA CYS A 174 19.28 9.47 31.74
C CYS A 174 18.56 10.83 31.63
N THR A 175 17.33 10.91 32.13
CA THR A 175 16.56 12.18 32.15
C THR A 175 17.24 13.24 33.01
N LYS A 176 17.74 12.84 34.19
CA LYS A 176 18.47 13.75 35.09
C LYS A 176 19.76 14.28 34.45
N VAL A 177 20.53 13.40 33.80
CA VAL A 177 21.76 13.80 33.06
C VAL A 177 21.42 14.76 31.91
N TRP A 178 20.32 14.54 31.21
CA TRP A 178 19.87 15.41 30.12
C TRP A 178 19.45 16.80 30.61
N GLU A 179 18.73 16.89 31.73
CA GLU A 179 18.39 18.19 32.34
C GLU A 179 19.63 18.97 32.78
N GLU A 180 20.61 18.29 33.37
CA GLU A 180 21.87 18.91 33.79
C GLU A 180 22.73 19.39 32.60
N ALA A 181 22.77 18.62 31.51
CA ALA A 181 23.46 19.00 30.26
C ALA A 181 22.81 20.22 29.60
N LYS A 182 21.47 20.31 29.63
CA LYS A 182 20.72 21.45 29.08
C LYS A 182 21.00 22.75 29.83
N VAL A 183 21.16 22.66 31.15
CA VAL A 183 21.56 23.80 31.98
C VAL A 183 22.99 24.25 31.64
N ALA A 184 23.91 23.30 31.44
CA ALA A 184 25.30 23.60 31.06
C ALA A 184 25.40 24.27 29.67
N ASP A 185 24.62 23.80 28.69
CA ASP A 185 24.57 24.37 27.34
C ASP A 185 24.07 25.83 27.32
N VAL A 186 23.02 26.13 28.09
CA VAL A 186 22.52 27.51 28.26
C VAL A 186 23.57 28.42 28.91
N GLN A 187 24.36 27.90 29.85
CA GLN A 187 25.44 28.66 30.49
C GLN A 187 26.61 28.92 29.52
N LEU A 188 27.01 27.91 28.76
CA LEU A 188 28.04 28.03 27.71
C LEU A 188 27.63 29.01 26.60
N GLY A 189 26.37 28.96 26.15
CA GLY A 189 25.84 29.91 25.17
C GLY A 189 25.89 31.37 25.66
N ARG A 190 25.57 31.61 26.94
CA ARG A 190 25.68 32.95 27.56
C ARG A 190 27.13 33.41 27.68
N MET A 191 28.06 32.50 27.96
CA MET A 191 29.49 32.82 28.02
C MET A 191 30.08 33.14 26.66
N ASN A 192 29.76 32.36 25.62
CA ASN A 192 30.21 32.61 24.25
C ASN A 192 29.71 33.96 23.73
N GLN A 193 28.46 34.34 24.03
CA GLN A 193 27.97 35.69 23.71
C GLN A 193 28.76 36.79 24.41
N LYS A 194 29.27 36.53 25.62
CA LYS A 194 30.05 37.48 26.41
C LYS A 194 31.49 37.59 25.91
N VAL A 195 32.10 36.46 25.51
CA VAL A 195 33.44 36.41 24.89
C VAL A 195 33.42 37.09 23.52
N MET A 196 32.43 36.82 22.66
CA MET A 196 32.28 37.54 21.39
C MET A 196 32.17 39.06 21.58
N ARG A 197 31.42 39.50 22.60
CA ARG A 197 31.28 40.93 22.88
C ARG A 197 32.63 41.57 23.22
N LEU A 198 33.44 40.87 24.03
CA LEU A 198 34.77 41.30 24.43
C LEU A 198 35.78 41.23 23.27
N GLU A 199 35.70 40.25 22.39
CA GLU A 199 36.55 40.14 21.19
C GLU A 199 36.26 41.26 20.18
N VAL A 200 34.99 41.62 19.99
CA VAL A 200 34.59 42.73 19.13
C VAL A 200 35.04 44.07 19.73
N GLU A 201 34.91 44.26 21.04
CA GLU A 201 35.42 45.45 21.74
C GLU A 201 36.97 45.54 21.65
N ALA A 202 37.68 44.41 21.69
CA ALA A 202 39.13 44.35 21.52
C ALA A 202 39.59 44.56 20.05
N HIS A 203 38.80 44.17 19.06
CA HIS A 203 39.07 44.43 17.65
C HIS A 203 38.72 45.88 17.23
N ALA A 204 37.65 46.45 17.80
CA ALA A 204 37.28 47.85 17.57
C ALA A 204 38.33 48.82 18.14
N SER A 205 39.05 48.42 19.18
CA SER A 205 40.14 49.21 19.77
C SER A 205 41.46 49.12 19.00
N THR A 206 41.59 48.23 18.00
CA THR A 206 42.79 48.06 17.16
C THR A 206 42.65 48.57 15.73
N ARG A 207 41.45 48.97 15.27
CA ARG A 207 41.22 49.63 13.96
C ARG A 207 40.62 51.02 14.15
N VAL A 208 41.09 52.01 13.38
CA VAL A 208 40.50 53.37 13.38
C VAL A 208 39.16 53.32 12.63
N ILE A 209 38.07 53.13 13.37
CA ILE A 209 36.71 53.22 12.87
C ILE A 209 36.34 54.71 12.82
N LYS A 210 36.04 55.25 11.63
CA LYS A 210 35.87 56.69 11.43
C LYS A 210 34.44 57.19 11.66
N SER A 211 33.45 56.30 11.74
CA SER A 211 32.06 56.66 12.02
C SER A 211 31.30 55.59 12.82
N LYS A 212 30.15 55.96 13.37
CA LYS A 212 29.27 55.05 14.13
C LYS A 212 28.63 53.99 13.23
N ASP A 213 28.42 54.30 11.94
CA ASP A 213 27.81 53.42 10.96
C ASP A 213 28.79 52.32 10.51
N ASP A 214 30.08 52.65 10.36
CA ASP A 214 31.15 51.67 10.12
C ASP A 214 31.26 50.64 11.27
N HIS A 215 30.95 51.06 12.50
CA HIS A 215 30.97 50.19 13.66
C HIS A 215 29.80 49.19 13.67
N VAL A 216 28.62 49.62 13.22
CA VAL A 216 27.41 48.78 13.12
C VAL A 216 27.54 47.81 11.95
N GLU A 217 28.08 48.23 10.82
CA GLU A 217 28.28 47.37 9.64
C GLU A 217 29.33 46.27 9.91
N LEU A 218 30.42 46.58 10.63
CA LEU A 218 31.40 45.59 11.08
C LEU A 218 30.78 44.58 12.05
N LEU A 219 29.95 45.05 12.99
CA LEU A 219 29.21 44.21 13.94
C LEU A 219 28.25 43.25 13.24
N GLU A 220 27.50 43.71 12.23
CA GLU A 220 26.55 42.87 11.48
C GLU A 220 27.26 41.87 10.57
N ARG A 221 28.39 42.27 9.97
CA ARG A 221 29.19 41.40 9.09
C ARG A 221 29.87 40.27 9.87
N GLU A 222 30.54 40.57 10.97
CA GLU A 222 31.17 39.57 11.83
C GLU A 222 30.13 38.70 12.56
N SER A 223 28.97 39.27 12.95
CA SER A 223 27.86 38.49 13.52
C SER A 223 27.26 37.49 12.51
N LYS A 224 27.21 37.82 11.21
CA LYS A 224 26.79 36.88 10.15
C LYS A 224 27.82 35.76 9.94
N THR A 225 29.10 36.07 9.89
CA THR A 225 30.18 35.07 9.71
C THR A 225 30.27 34.10 10.89
N VAL A 226 30.07 34.60 12.11
CA VAL A 226 30.10 33.78 13.33
C VAL A 226 28.78 33.04 13.58
N ARG A 227 27.63 33.53 13.11
CA ARG A 227 26.39 32.72 13.07
C ARG A 227 26.53 31.51 12.15
N LEU A 228 27.28 31.63 11.06
CA LEU A 228 27.61 30.51 10.16
C LEU A 228 28.58 29.51 10.82
N SER A 229 29.53 29.96 11.65
CA SER A 229 30.44 29.06 12.37
C SER A 229 29.80 28.40 13.61
N ASN A 230 28.84 29.07 14.28
CA ASN A 230 28.22 28.56 15.51
C ASN A 230 27.01 27.63 15.27
N THR A 231 26.53 27.47 14.04
CA THR A 231 25.52 26.45 13.72
C THR A 231 26.08 25.02 13.66
N GLN A 232 27.38 24.81 13.86
CA GLN A 232 28.00 23.47 13.92
C GLN A 232 27.98 22.83 15.32
N HIS A 233 27.31 23.41 16.31
CA HIS A 233 27.24 22.85 17.66
C HIS A 233 25.97 22.03 17.89
N THR A 234 26.12 20.74 17.58
CA THR A 234 25.61 19.56 18.29
C THR A 234 24.33 19.70 19.13
N ALA A 235 23.18 19.57 18.49
CA ALA A 235 22.00 19.02 19.16
C ALA A 235 22.06 17.49 19.07
N LEU A 236 22.36 16.80 20.17
CA LEU A 236 22.20 15.34 20.24
C LEU A 236 20.70 15.02 20.20
N SER A 237 20.19 14.65 19.03
CA SER A 237 18.79 14.29 18.85
C SER A 237 18.63 12.77 18.71
N ARG A 238 18.12 12.15 19.78
CA ARG A 238 17.58 10.79 19.87
C ARG A 238 18.56 9.64 19.59
N GLY A 239 18.72 8.76 20.58
CA GLY A 239 19.20 7.40 20.34
C GLY A 239 18.17 6.63 19.54
N VAL A 240 18.61 5.98 18.45
CA VAL A 240 17.78 5.11 17.62
C VAL A 240 18.24 3.67 17.89
N PRO A 241 17.38 2.79 18.41
CA PRO A 241 17.65 1.36 18.49
C PRO A 241 17.81 0.79 17.07
N VAL A 242 18.71 -0.18 16.89
CA VAL A 242 18.93 -0.89 15.64
C VAL A 242 18.70 -2.39 15.88
N ASP A 243 18.25 -3.11 14.85
CA ASP A 243 17.75 -4.51 14.87
C ASP A 243 18.73 -5.59 15.40
N ASP A 244 19.91 -5.24 15.89
CA ASP A 244 20.91 -6.16 16.48
C ASP A 244 21.06 -6.03 18.02
N GLY A 245 20.20 -5.23 18.66
CA GLY A 245 20.21 -5.00 20.12
C GLY A 245 21.17 -3.90 20.58
N THR A 246 21.63 -3.03 19.68
CA THR A 246 22.44 -1.85 20.00
C THR A 246 21.69 -0.53 19.81
N THR A 247 22.16 0.55 20.45
CA THR A 247 21.61 1.91 20.28
C THR A 247 22.60 2.81 19.54
N LYS A 248 22.21 3.30 18.36
CA LYS A 248 22.96 4.27 17.57
C LYS A 248 22.69 5.69 18.06
N TRP A 249 23.74 6.46 18.24
CA TRP A 249 23.66 7.91 18.48
C TRP A 249 24.16 8.64 17.23
N VAL A 250 23.39 9.63 16.76
CA VAL A 250 23.73 10.43 15.59
C VAL A 250 24.10 11.85 16.05
N LEU A 251 25.27 12.32 15.63
CA LEU A 251 25.68 13.73 15.71
C LEU A 251 25.31 14.39 14.37
N ASP A 252 24.53 15.48 14.39
CA ASP A 252 24.26 16.25 13.19
C ASP A 252 25.30 17.38 13.04
N SER A 253 26.27 17.16 12.16
CA SER A 253 26.87 18.25 11.39
C SER A 253 27.32 17.69 10.04
N GLN A 254 27.01 18.44 8.99
CA GLN A 254 27.24 18.08 7.59
C GLN A 254 28.65 17.54 7.29
N GLN A 255 28.67 16.47 6.48
CA GLN A 255 29.80 15.80 5.83
C GLN A 255 30.64 14.86 6.72
N ASP A 256 30.67 13.59 6.29
CA ASP A 256 31.32 12.38 6.84
C ASP A 256 30.60 11.61 7.97
N GLU A 257 30.12 10.41 7.65
CA GLU A 257 29.64 9.40 8.60
C GLU A 257 30.83 8.77 9.34
N ILE A 258 30.96 8.99 10.65
CA ILE A 258 31.88 8.22 11.50
C ILE A 258 31.07 7.18 12.30
N PRO A 259 31.19 5.88 12.02
CA PRO A 259 30.56 4.85 12.84
C PRO A 259 31.33 4.69 14.16
N VAL A 260 30.66 4.90 15.29
CA VAL A 260 31.18 4.52 16.62
C VAL A 260 30.40 3.30 17.10
N THR A 261 31.09 2.17 17.15
CA THR A 261 30.55 0.89 17.62
C THR A 261 30.64 0.80 19.15
N VAL A 262 29.50 0.74 19.85
CA VAL A 262 29.48 0.37 21.28
C VAL A 262 29.02 -1.08 21.39
N LEU A 263 29.97 -2.00 21.29
CA LEU A 263 29.74 -3.44 21.49
C LEU A 263 29.67 -3.76 22.99
N ARG A 264 28.57 -4.41 23.39
CA ARG A 264 28.24 -4.87 24.76
C ARG A 264 28.08 -3.71 25.74
N VAL A 265 27.10 -3.76 26.64
CA VAL A 265 27.14 -2.98 27.89
C VAL A 265 28.13 -3.71 28.81
N PRO A 266 29.38 -3.26 28.96
CA PRO A 266 30.23 -3.75 30.02
C PRO A 266 29.86 -2.93 31.27
N SER A 267 30.41 -3.32 32.41
CA SER A 267 30.52 -2.52 33.64
C SER A 267 31.24 -1.16 33.48
N ARG A 268 31.26 -0.58 32.28
CA ARG A 268 31.96 0.65 31.89
C ARG A 268 31.04 1.83 31.55
N LEU A 269 29.71 1.66 31.50
CA LEU A 269 28.80 2.80 31.31
C LEU A 269 28.79 3.72 32.54
N ASP A 270 28.89 3.14 33.75
CA ASP A 270 29.08 3.91 34.98
C ASP A 270 30.35 4.76 34.91
N SER A 271 31.47 4.20 34.45
CA SER A 271 32.73 4.97 34.31
C SER A 271 32.67 6.11 33.29
N LEU A 272 31.86 5.99 32.23
CA LEU A 272 31.71 7.05 31.23
C LEU A 272 30.78 8.17 31.73
N VAL A 273 29.70 7.79 32.42
CA VAL A 273 28.76 8.73 33.06
C VAL A 273 29.43 9.46 34.22
N ASP A 274 30.20 8.75 35.05
CA ASP A 274 30.99 9.33 36.15
C ASP A 274 32.09 10.26 35.62
N TYR A 275 32.76 9.89 34.52
CA TYR A 275 33.73 10.76 33.85
C TYR A 275 33.09 12.05 33.31
N LEU A 276 31.90 11.97 32.72
CA LEU A 276 31.17 13.15 32.23
C LEU A 276 30.69 14.04 33.39
N ILE A 277 30.24 13.44 34.50
CA ILE A 277 29.84 14.18 35.72
C ILE A 277 31.05 14.87 36.36
N GLU A 278 32.21 14.20 36.43
CA GLU A 278 33.45 14.79 36.91
C GLU A 278 33.92 15.93 35.99
N SER A 279 33.91 15.73 34.68
CA SER A 279 34.32 16.74 33.70
C SER A 279 33.43 18.00 33.74
N ILE A 280 32.10 17.81 33.87
CA ILE A 280 31.15 18.92 34.03
C ILE A 280 31.36 19.64 35.38
N SER A 281 31.63 18.90 36.46
CA SER A 281 31.91 19.48 37.78
C SER A 281 33.23 20.25 37.81
N GLU A 282 34.29 19.73 37.18
CA GLU A 282 35.59 20.38 37.08
C GLU A 282 35.50 21.67 36.25
N THR A 283 34.73 21.63 35.15
CA THR A 283 34.45 22.80 34.31
C THR A 283 33.66 23.86 35.07
N LYS A 284 32.64 23.48 35.84
CA LYS A 284 31.89 24.38 36.74
C LYS A 284 32.77 24.96 37.86
N GLY A 285 33.77 24.21 38.34
CA GLY A 285 34.74 24.66 39.34
C GLY A 285 35.65 25.77 38.81
N LYS A 286 36.30 25.54 37.66
CA LYS A 286 37.17 26.52 36.99
C LYS A 286 36.42 27.78 36.57
N LEU A 287 35.14 27.64 36.22
CA LEU A 287 34.25 28.78 35.95
C LEU A 287 34.06 29.69 37.17
N ARG A 288 33.88 29.11 38.36
CA ARG A 288 33.73 29.87 39.62
C ARG A 288 35.04 30.54 40.03
N GLU A 289 36.17 29.87 39.84
CA GLU A 289 37.50 30.48 40.08
C GLU A 289 37.72 31.72 39.19
N LEU A 290 37.31 31.66 37.92
CA LEU A 290 37.35 32.80 36.99
C LEU A 290 36.41 33.95 37.38
N GLU A 291 35.21 33.65 37.84
CA GLU A 291 34.30 34.68 38.38
C GLU A 291 34.85 35.33 39.66
N THR A 292 35.59 34.57 40.47
CA THR A 292 36.21 35.05 41.71
C THR A 292 37.46 35.88 41.44
N ALA A 293 38.27 35.50 40.44
CA ALA A 293 39.45 36.25 39.98
C ALA A 293 39.08 37.59 39.34
N LYS A 294 37.95 37.65 38.61
CA LYS A 294 37.41 38.90 38.06
C LYS A 294 36.96 39.89 39.14
N ASN A 295 36.50 39.39 40.29
CA ASN A 295 36.09 40.24 41.41
C ASN A 295 37.27 40.77 42.25
N HIS A 296 38.46 40.14 42.17
CA HIS A 296 39.65 40.56 42.94
C HIS A 296 40.63 41.45 42.17
N HIS A 297 40.56 41.52 40.83
CA HIS A 297 41.50 42.33 40.03
C HIS A 297 40.77 43.36 39.18
N GLY A 298 40.29 44.41 39.84
CA GLY A 298 40.02 45.69 39.19
C GLY A 298 41.32 46.46 39.05
N ARG A 299 41.70 46.80 37.81
CA ARG A 299 42.84 47.66 37.39
C ARG A 299 44.15 46.93 37.03
N ASP A 300 44.14 46.14 35.95
CA ASP A 300 45.31 46.08 35.05
C ASP A 300 44.89 45.59 33.66
N SER A 301 45.07 46.41 32.61
CA SER A 301 44.53 46.17 31.26
C SER A 301 45.45 45.35 30.36
N THR A 302 46.70 45.14 30.74
CA THR A 302 47.68 44.35 29.97
C THR A 302 47.67 42.86 30.33
N MET A 303 47.27 42.50 31.56
CA MET A 303 47.09 41.09 31.95
C MET A 303 45.81 40.43 31.39
N GLN A 304 44.86 41.20 30.87
CA GLN A 304 43.60 40.67 30.32
C GLN A 304 43.80 39.89 29.01
N GLY A 305 44.79 40.25 28.18
CA GLY A 305 45.01 39.62 26.87
C GLY A 305 45.74 38.28 26.92
N GLN A 306 46.70 38.13 27.85
CA GLN A 306 47.51 36.91 27.99
C GLN A 306 46.69 35.78 28.64
N ASN A 307 45.99 36.08 29.74
CA ASN A 307 45.17 35.11 30.47
C ASN A 307 43.98 34.61 29.63
N LEU A 308 43.40 35.44 28.75
CA LEU A 308 42.33 35.01 27.84
C LEU A 308 42.86 34.09 26.73
N ARG A 309 44.05 34.39 26.18
CA ARG A 309 44.69 33.54 25.16
C ARG A 309 45.13 32.20 25.74
N ASP A 310 45.64 32.18 26.96
CA ASP A 310 46.04 30.94 27.63
C ASP A 310 44.83 30.11 28.08
N LEU A 311 43.70 30.76 28.41
CA LEU A 311 42.41 30.09 28.62
C LEU A 311 41.84 29.48 27.33
N VAL A 312 41.90 30.20 26.20
CA VAL A 312 41.53 29.67 24.88
C VAL A 312 42.43 28.49 24.49
N LYS A 313 43.73 28.56 24.79
CA LYS A 313 44.65 27.42 24.58
C LYS A 313 44.34 26.23 25.49
N LEU A 314 43.96 26.45 26.75
CA LEU A 314 43.62 25.37 27.68
C LEU A 314 42.31 24.68 27.27
N ILE A 315 41.30 25.46 26.88
CA ILE A 315 40.02 24.98 26.34
C ILE A 315 40.26 24.21 25.04
N ASN A 316 41.08 24.73 24.13
CA ASN A 316 41.45 24.05 22.89
C ASN A 316 42.31 22.79 23.13
N ALA A 317 43.17 22.77 24.15
CA ALA A 317 43.97 21.60 24.50
C ALA A 317 43.12 20.49 25.16
N GLN A 318 42.11 20.84 25.96
CA GLN A 318 41.14 19.88 26.47
C GLN A 318 40.23 19.36 25.34
N HIS A 319 39.85 20.22 24.38
CA HIS A 319 39.10 19.86 23.18
C HIS A 319 39.88 18.86 22.30
N GLN A 320 41.19 19.08 22.11
CA GLN A 320 42.05 18.14 21.36
C GLN A 320 42.23 16.77 22.04
N ARG A 321 42.19 16.71 23.38
CA ARG A 321 42.28 15.45 24.14
C ARG A 321 40.98 14.64 24.14
N THR A 322 39.83 15.25 23.88
CA THR A 322 38.52 14.56 23.82
C THR A 322 38.16 14.06 22.43
N VAL A 323 38.84 14.52 21.36
CA VAL A 323 38.41 14.34 19.95
C VAL A 323 39.30 13.38 19.14
N MET A 324 40.39 12.82 19.67
CA MET A 324 41.26 11.91 18.90
C MET A 324 41.16 10.44 19.35
N PRO A 325 40.56 9.58 18.49
CA PRO A 325 41.29 8.39 18.05
C PRO A 325 41.18 8.21 16.52
N SER A 326 41.61 9.18 15.71
CA SER A 326 41.59 9.03 14.23
C SER A 326 42.98 8.95 13.57
N GLU A 327 44.08 9.10 14.30
CA GLU A 327 45.44 9.15 13.71
C GLU A 327 46.28 7.86 13.78
N ARG A 328 45.75 6.72 14.27
CA ARG A 328 46.47 5.42 14.25
C ARG A 328 46.01 4.41 13.21
N VAL A 329 45.08 4.75 12.32
CA VAL A 329 44.53 3.80 11.31
C VAL A 329 45.11 4.00 9.91
N ARG A 330 46.01 4.98 9.70
CA ARG A 330 46.59 5.29 8.38
C ARG A 330 47.85 4.50 8.00
N GLU A 331 48.15 3.39 8.68
CA GLU A 331 49.26 2.50 8.30
C GLU A 331 48.78 1.06 8.10
N HIS A 332 48.01 0.82 7.04
CA HIS A 332 47.87 -0.53 6.47
C HIS A 332 47.70 -0.45 4.94
N PRO A 333 48.74 -0.80 4.16
CA PRO A 333 48.72 -0.72 2.71
C PRO A 333 48.23 -2.05 2.11
N SER A 334 46.92 -2.23 1.92
CA SER A 334 46.40 -3.35 1.12
C SER A 334 44.99 -3.19 0.53
N LEU A 335 44.42 -1.98 0.50
CA LEU A 335 43.12 -1.73 -0.16
C LEU A 335 43.17 -0.47 -1.03
N LEU A 336 43.92 -0.54 -2.13
CA LEU A 336 43.77 0.37 -3.27
C LEU A 336 42.92 -0.35 -4.32
N VAL A 337 41.63 -0.01 -4.39
CA VAL A 337 40.81 -0.26 -5.58
C VAL A 337 40.46 1.11 -6.17
N GLU A 338 40.75 1.23 -7.46
CA GLU A 338 40.77 2.45 -8.27
C GLU A 338 39.48 3.29 -8.18
N HIS A 339 39.65 4.57 -7.88
CA HIS A 339 38.62 5.59 -8.09
C HIS A 339 38.32 5.74 -9.59
N ARG A 340 37.25 5.08 -10.07
CA ARG A 340 36.54 5.56 -11.26
C ARG A 340 35.59 6.67 -10.85
N THR A 341 35.83 7.87 -11.36
CA THR A 341 34.90 9.00 -11.33
C THR A 341 33.59 8.59 -12.01
N ILE A 342 32.57 8.24 -11.22
CA ILE A 342 31.20 8.04 -11.73
C ILE A 342 30.50 9.40 -11.66
N MET A 343 30.22 9.99 -12.83
CA MET A 343 29.27 11.10 -12.95
C MET A 343 27.92 10.68 -12.37
N ALA A 344 27.40 11.41 -11.39
CA ALA A 344 26.11 11.11 -10.78
C ALA A 344 24.96 11.28 -11.80
N PRO A 345 24.21 10.23 -12.15
CA PRO A 345 22.91 10.37 -12.77
C PRO A 345 21.89 10.76 -11.68
N ASN A 346 20.96 11.66 -12.01
CA ASN A 346 19.86 12.13 -11.15
C ASN A 346 19.26 11.02 -10.25
N THR A 347 19.38 11.16 -8.92
CA THR A 347 18.70 10.28 -7.97
C THR A 347 17.18 10.43 -8.13
N PRO A 348 16.42 9.35 -8.39
CA PRO A 348 14.98 9.44 -8.57
C PRO A 348 14.28 9.84 -7.25
N ILE A 349 13.13 10.53 -7.36
CA ILE A 349 12.27 10.81 -6.20
C ILE A 349 11.83 9.47 -5.58
N PRO A 350 11.87 9.31 -4.25
CA PRO A 350 11.39 8.09 -3.61
C PRO A 350 9.99 7.67 -4.09
N PHE A 351 9.79 6.37 -4.27
CA PHE A 351 8.58 5.73 -4.80
C PHE A 351 8.25 6.01 -6.28
N SER A 352 8.96 6.91 -6.97
CA SER A 352 8.67 7.25 -8.38
C SER A 352 8.97 6.11 -9.37
N GLU A 353 9.88 5.21 -9.01
CA GLU A 353 10.28 4.06 -9.81
C GLU A 353 10.13 2.75 -9.02
N PRO A 354 9.84 1.63 -9.69
CA PRO A 354 9.84 0.32 -9.07
C PRO A 354 11.26 -0.09 -8.63
N PRO A 355 11.38 -0.99 -7.63
CA PRO A 355 12.65 -1.41 -7.05
C PRO A 355 13.71 -1.85 -8.07
N TYR A 356 13.33 -2.59 -9.10
CA TYR A 356 14.28 -3.11 -10.11
C TYR A 356 14.95 -2.01 -10.96
N LEU A 357 14.37 -0.80 -11.02
CA LEU A 357 14.97 0.37 -11.68
C LEU A 357 15.77 1.25 -10.73
N SER A 358 15.72 0.97 -9.42
CA SER A 358 16.43 1.72 -8.37
C SER A 358 17.80 1.12 -8.06
N GLY A 359 18.30 0.19 -8.89
CA GLY A 359 19.58 -0.50 -8.69
C GLY A 359 19.52 -1.64 -7.67
N LEU A 360 18.33 -2.01 -7.18
CA LEU A 360 18.15 -3.14 -6.29
C LEU A 360 18.17 -4.46 -7.07
N PRO A 361 18.75 -5.54 -6.51
CA PRO A 361 18.74 -6.84 -7.15
C PRO A 361 17.31 -7.36 -7.27
N SER A 362 17.01 -8.00 -8.41
CA SER A 362 15.72 -8.65 -8.63
C SER A 362 15.92 -10.05 -9.22
N PRO A 363 15.20 -11.08 -8.73
CA PRO A 363 15.25 -12.42 -9.30
C PRO A 363 14.38 -12.55 -10.57
N TYR A 364 13.63 -11.51 -10.92
CA TYR A 364 12.57 -11.57 -11.93
C TYR A 364 13.01 -11.05 -13.30
N TYR A 365 13.79 -9.98 -13.34
CA TYR A 365 14.15 -9.29 -14.57
C TYR A 365 15.46 -9.79 -15.16
N SER A 366 15.53 -9.82 -16.49
CA SER A 366 16.67 -10.28 -17.28
C SER A 366 17.25 -9.09 -18.06
N ALA A 367 18.37 -9.28 -18.74
CA ALA A 367 18.93 -8.24 -19.61
C ALA A 367 17.94 -7.79 -20.70
N SER A 368 17.19 -8.74 -21.30
CA SER A 368 16.17 -8.44 -22.30
C SER A 368 15.06 -7.54 -21.73
N HIS A 369 14.59 -7.84 -20.51
CA HIS A 369 13.61 -7.00 -19.80
C HIS A 369 14.11 -5.57 -19.58
N LEU A 370 15.36 -5.39 -19.16
CA LEU A 370 15.93 -4.07 -18.89
C LEU A 370 16.14 -3.27 -20.18
N GLU A 371 16.51 -3.92 -21.27
CA GLU A 371 16.62 -3.27 -22.58
C GLU A 371 15.26 -2.87 -23.15
N TRP A 372 14.28 -3.77 -23.06
CA TRP A 372 12.88 -3.50 -23.40
C TRP A 372 12.33 -2.31 -22.63
N GLN A 373 12.57 -2.24 -21.32
CA GLN A 373 12.15 -1.13 -20.46
C GLN A 373 12.68 0.22 -20.96
N LYS A 374 13.96 0.31 -21.31
CA LYS A 374 14.57 1.55 -21.82
C LYS A 374 13.93 2.00 -23.14
N LYS A 375 13.73 1.07 -24.06
CA LYS A 375 13.14 1.35 -25.38
C LYS A 375 11.66 1.75 -25.26
N CYS A 376 10.90 1.02 -24.43
CA CYS A 376 9.50 1.36 -24.10
C CYS A 376 9.40 2.76 -23.51
N ARG A 377 10.20 3.05 -22.48
CA ARG A 377 10.19 4.35 -21.82
C ARG A 377 10.48 5.49 -22.79
N ALA A 378 11.50 5.35 -23.63
CA ALA A 378 11.85 6.37 -24.60
C ALA A 378 10.68 6.67 -25.56
N PHE A 379 10.13 5.63 -26.19
CA PHE A 379 9.01 5.76 -27.12
C PHE A 379 7.75 6.34 -26.44
N ILE A 380 7.35 5.78 -25.29
CA ILE A 380 6.13 6.19 -24.58
C ILE A 380 6.29 7.62 -24.05
N THR A 381 7.49 8.02 -23.63
CA THR A 381 7.73 9.40 -23.16
C THR A 381 7.51 10.41 -24.28
N GLU A 382 8.11 10.15 -25.44
CA GLU A 382 8.01 11.00 -26.63
C GLU A 382 6.58 11.07 -27.18
N HIS A 383 5.93 9.93 -27.35
CA HIS A 383 4.64 9.86 -28.05
C HIS A 383 3.41 9.95 -27.14
N LEU A 384 3.56 9.90 -25.81
CA LEU A 384 2.42 9.84 -24.89
C LEU A 384 2.62 10.61 -23.58
N THR A 385 3.59 10.23 -22.74
CA THR A 385 3.66 10.69 -21.34
C THR A 385 3.79 12.20 -21.24
N GLN A 386 4.60 12.84 -22.10
CA GLN A 386 4.83 14.28 -22.05
C GLN A 386 3.57 15.12 -22.41
N HIS A 387 2.62 14.52 -23.13
CA HIS A 387 1.38 15.19 -23.58
C HIS A 387 0.14 14.77 -22.79
N ALA A 388 0.24 13.72 -21.96
CA ALA A 388 -0.90 13.09 -21.30
C ALA A 388 -1.76 14.06 -20.48
N MET A 389 -1.14 15.01 -19.77
CA MET A 389 -1.87 16.01 -18.97
C MET A 389 -2.74 16.92 -19.83
N GLU A 390 -2.20 17.39 -20.96
CA GLU A 390 -2.90 18.26 -21.91
C GLU A 390 -4.10 17.52 -22.52
N TRP A 391 -3.87 16.29 -23.00
CA TRP A 391 -4.91 15.47 -23.64
C TRP A 391 -6.02 15.05 -22.67
N GLU A 392 -5.67 14.79 -21.41
CA GLU A 392 -6.67 14.50 -20.39
C GLU A 392 -7.53 15.73 -20.08
N THR A 393 -6.94 16.94 -20.06
CA THR A 393 -7.68 18.20 -19.93
C THR A 393 -8.53 18.51 -21.16
N ALA A 394 -8.03 18.21 -22.36
CA ALA A 394 -8.79 18.31 -23.61
C ALA A 394 -9.86 17.19 -23.76
N GLU A 395 -9.86 16.23 -22.83
CA GLU A 395 -10.71 15.05 -22.85
C GLU A 395 -10.58 14.22 -24.14
N THR A 396 -9.46 14.29 -24.84
CA THR A 396 -9.24 13.53 -26.08
C THR A 396 -7.76 13.43 -26.40
N VAL A 397 -7.40 12.35 -27.10
CA VAL A 397 -6.06 12.18 -27.67
C VAL A 397 -6.13 12.49 -29.17
N PRO A 398 -5.13 13.19 -29.74
CA PRO A 398 -5.06 13.43 -31.18
C PRO A 398 -5.03 12.13 -32.00
N GLU A 399 -5.68 12.13 -33.16
CA GLU A 399 -5.84 10.91 -33.97
C GLU A 399 -4.51 10.31 -34.44
N HIS A 400 -3.53 11.15 -34.77
CA HIS A 400 -2.21 10.71 -35.26
C HIS A 400 -1.47 9.81 -34.25
N VAL A 401 -1.70 9.98 -32.95
CA VAL A 401 -1.02 9.22 -31.90
C VAL A 401 -1.30 7.72 -32.03
N PHE A 402 -2.53 7.36 -32.39
CA PHE A 402 -2.87 5.96 -32.64
C PHE A 402 -2.15 5.41 -33.88
N HIS A 403 -1.99 6.22 -34.92
CA HIS A 403 -1.23 5.85 -36.11
C HIS A 403 0.26 5.66 -35.80
N ASP A 404 0.85 6.53 -34.98
CA ASP A 404 2.25 6.41 -34.56
C ASP A 404 2.49 5.12 -33.76
N PHE A 405 1.60 4.83 -32.80
CA PHE A 405 1.64 3.58 -32.05
C PHE A 405 1.44 2.35 -32.95
N SER A 406 0.54 2.42 -33.93
CA SER A 406 0.31 1.34 -34.89
C SER A 406 1.54 1.09 -35.76
N LYS A 407 2.13 2.16 -36.31
CA LYS A 407 3.33 2.10 -37.16
C LYS A 407 4.54 1.50 -36.43
N ALA A 408 4.67 1.78 -35.14
CA ALA A 408 5.74 1.25 -34.29
C ALA A 408 5.43 -0.13 -33.70
N ASN A 409 4.29 -0.76 -34.05
CA ASN A 409 3.78 -2.00 -33.44
C ASN A 409 3.54 -1.90 -31.92
N MET A 410 3.47 -0.68 -31.37
CA MET A 410 3.39 -0.39 -29.94
C MET A 410 1.97 -0.50 -29.36
N LEU A 411 0.98 -0.94 -30.15
CA LEU A 411 -0.31 -1.42 -29.65
C LEU A 411 -0.22 -2.89 -29.19
N LEU A 412 0.61 -3.71 -29.84
CA LEU A 412 0.70 -5.16 -29.63
C LEU A 412 1.14 -5.59 -28.23
N PRO A 413 2.05 -4.89 -27.53
CA PRO A 413 2.45 -5.29 -26.18
C PRO A 413 1.31 -5.29 -25.15
N SER A 414 0.17 -4.67 -25.47
CA SER A 414 -1.04 -4.71 -24.63
C SER A 414 -1.81 -6.03 -24.69
N LEU A 415 -1.50 -6.89 -25.68
CA LEU A 415 -2.07 -8.22 -25.81
C LEU A 415 -1.62 -9.14 -24.64
N PRO A 416 -2.40 -10.19 -24.33
CA PRO A 416 -1.97 -11.21 -23.38
C PRO A 416 -0.67 -11.87 -23.81
N ALA A 417 0.26 -12.03 -22.87
CA ALA A 417 1.48 -12.81 -23.10
C ALA A 417 1.21 -14.33 -22.95
N PRO A 418 1.97 -15.19 -23.66
CA PRO A 418 2.83 -14.86 -24.80
C PRO A 418 2.00 -14.36 -26.00
N LEU A 419 2.64 -13.56 -26.87
CA LEU A 419 2.00 -13.00 -28.06
C LEU A 419 1.59 -14.08 -29.08
N PRO A 420 0.63 -13.81 -30.00
CA PRO A 420 0.26 -14.73 -31.07
C PRO A 420 1.32 -14.76 -32.19
N VAL A 421 2.50 -15.33 -31.91
CA VAL A 421 3.72 -15.28 -32.73
C VAL A 421 3.48 -15.67 -34.19
N GLU A 422 2.85 -16.82 -34.46
CA GLU A 422 2.60 -17.29 -35.83
C GLU A 422 1.80 -16.28 -36.65
N ARG A 423 0.77 -15.69 -36.02
CA ARG A 423 -0.07 -14.70 -36.68
C ARG A 423 0.69 -13.41 -36.93
N LEU A 424 1.47 -12.92 -35.96
CA LEU A 424 2.29 -11.73 -36.12
C LEU A 424 3.33 -11.89 -37.24
N LYS A 425 4.04 -13.02 -37.27
CA LYS A 425 5.01 -13.34 -38.33
C LYS A 425 4.33 -13.46 -39.71
N SER A 426 3.11 -14.00 -39.79
CA SER A 426 2.35 -14.02 -41.05
C SER A 426 1.99 -12.64 -41.60
N LEU A 427 2.00 -11.61 -40.75
CA LEU A 427 1.78 -10.21 -41.10
C LEU A 427 3.09 -9.43 -41.33
N GLY A 428 4.25 -10.11 -41.29
CA GLY A 428 5.57 -9.49 -41.41
C GLY A 428 6.05 -8.78 -40.14
N ILE A 429 5.42 -9.04 -38.99
CA ILE A 429 5.80 -8.46 -37.70
C ILE A 429 6.69 -9.46 -36.97
N HIS A 430 8.00 -9.22 -36.99
CA HIS A 430 9.01 -10.10 -36.40
C HIS A 430 9.54 -9.60 -35.06
N ASP A 431 9.49 -8.29 -34.82
CA ASP A 431 9.92 -7.65 -33.59
C ASP A 431 9.05 -6.44 -33.24
N ILE A 432 9.15 -6.00 -31.99
CA ILE A 432 8.58 -4.75 -31.49
C ILE A 432 9.72 -3.97 -30.87
N LEU A 433 10.09 -2.83 -31.46
CA LEU A 433 11.26 -2.03 -31.06
C LEU A 433 12.55 -2.88 -30.90
N GLY A 434 12.75 -3.87 -31.76
CA GLY A 434 13.90 -4.77 -31.72
C GLY A 434 13.82 -5.93 -30.71
N LEU A 435 12.72 -6.09 -29.96
CA LEU A 435 12.45 -7.29 -29.17
C LEU A 435 11.74 -8.32 -30.06
N PRO A 436 12.31 -9.52 -30.30
CA PRO A 436 11.64 -10.57 -31.07
C PRO A 436 10.28 -10.94 -30.47
N VAL A 437 9.25 -11.11 -31.30
CA VAL A 437 7.87 -11.36 -30.81
C VAL A 437 7.74 -12.67 -30.01
N GLU A 438 8.59 -13.66 -30.27
CA GLU A 438 8.68 -14.92 -29.53
C GLU A 438 9.31 -14.81 -28.14
N GLU A 439 10.08 -13.74 -27.87
CA GLU A 439 10.72 -13.50 -26.57
C GLU A 439 9.82 -12.71 -25.61
N PHE A 440 8.71 -12.16 -26.10
CA PHE A 440 7.79 -11.36 -25.30
C PHE A 440 7.03 -12.22 -24.28
N ASP A 441 7.34 -12.03 -23.00
CA ASP A 441 6.73 -12.73 -21.87
C ASP A 441 5.88 -11.81 -20.97
N TYR A 442 5.41 -12.34 -19.83
CA TYR A 442 4.59 -11.57 -18.90
C TYR A 442 5.34 -10.43 -18.20
N PHE A 443 6.67 -10.50 -18.04
CA PHE A 443 7.43 -9.38 -17.48
C PHE A 443 7.64 -8.27 -18.52
N HIS A 444 7.79 -8.60 -19.80
CA HIS A 444 7.75 -7.60 -20.88
C HIS A 444 6.39 -6.88 -20.94
N ASN A 445 5.29 -7.61 -20.80
CA ASN A 445 3.94 -7.04 -20.69
C ASN A 445 3.77 -6.17 -19.44
N ALA A 446 4.29 -6.61 -18.29
CA ALA A 446 4.22 -5.85 -17.05
C ALA A 446 4.97 -4.52 -17.15
N ILE A 447 6.18 -4.53 -17.72
CA ILE A 447 6.98 -3.33 -18.01
C ILE A 447 6.22 -2.39 -18.94
N TYR A 448 5.66 -2.90 -20.04
CA TYR A 448 4.90 -2.07 -20.98
C TYR A 448 3.68 -1.43 -20.30
N THR A 449 2.90 -2.21 -19.55
CA THR A 449 1.70 -1.73 -18.83
C THR A 449 2.06 -0.63 -17.83
N ASP A 450 3.16 -0.84 -17.10
CA ASP A 450 3.70 0.10 -16.14
C ASP A 450 4.20 1.40 -16.80
N GLU A 451 4.95 1.34 -17.90
CA GLU A 451 5.43 2.53 -18.61
C GLU A 451 4.27 3.31 -19.29
N MET A 452 3.25 2.62 -19.81
CA MET A 452 2.06 3.25 -20.43
C MET A 452 1.25 4.13 -19.45
N LEU A 453 1.43 3.95 -18.14
CA LEU A 453 0.75 4.71 -17.10
C LEU A 453 1.70 5.63 -16.33
N LYS A 454 2.90 5.91 -16.85
CA LYS A 454 3.91 6.73 -16.16
C LYS A 454 3.48 8.18 -15.92
N SER A 455 2.52 8.70 -16.67
CA SER A 455 1.88 10.01 -16.40
C SER A 455 0.95 10.00 -15.19
N GLY A 456 0.56 8.82 -14.71
CA GLY A 456 -0.49 8.61 -13.71
C GLY A 456 -1.91 8.64 -14.28
N LEU A 457 -2.10 9.05 -15.54
CA LEU A 457 -3.41 9.20 -16.16
C LEU A 457 -3.70 8.03 -17.09
N ALA A 458 -4.78 7.29 -16.84
CA ALA A 458 -5.14 6.12 -17.65
C ALA A 458 -6.02 6.44 -18.86
N GLY A 459 -6.52 7.68 -18.97
CA GLY A 459 -7.29 8.15 -20.12
C GLY A 459 -6.52 8.01 -21.45
N PRO A 460 -5.32 8.64 -21.58
CA PRO A 460 -4.61 8.66 -22.85
C PRO A 460 -4.19 7.27 -23.32
N SER A 461 -3.63 6.44 -22.42
CA SER A 461 -3.26 5.06 -22.74
C SER A 461 -4.49 4.21 -23.07
N GLY A 462 -5.58 4.34 -22.31
CA GLY A 462 -6.84 3.64 -22.56
C GLY A 462 -7.48 3.97 -23.91
N SER A 463 -7.28 5.20 -24.40
CA SER A 463 -7.73 5.62 -25.74
C SER A 463 -7.02 4.88 -26.89
N LEU A 464 -5.85 4.29 -26.62
CA LEU A 464 -5.02 3.61 -27.62
C LEU A 464 -5.13 2.09 -27.51
N THR A 465 -5.01 1.55 -26.30
CA THR A 465 -4.69 0.13 -26.12
C THR A 465 -5.85 -0.73 -25.64
N THR A 466 -6.87 -0.19 -24.95
CA THR A 466 -7.93 -1.01 -24.33
C THR A 466 -8.64 -1.92 -25.34
N GLY A 467 -8.87 -1.41 -26.55
CA GLY A 467 -9.44 -2.17 -27.65
C GLY A 467 -8.59 -3.37 -28.07
N MET A 468 -7.28 -3.12 -28.27
CA MET A 468 -6.29 -4.15 -28.58
C MET A 468 -6.16 -5.16 -27.42
N ALA A 469 -6.06 -4.67 -26.19
CA ALA A 469 -5.81 -5.47 -25.01
C ALA A 469 -6.95 -6.43 -24.67
N PHE A 470 -8.21 -6.05 -24.90
CA PHE A 470 -9.37 -6.81 -24.40
C PHE A 470 -10.39 -7.17 -25.48
N GLY A 471 -10.53 -6.38 -26.54
CA GLY A 471 -11.46 -6.66 -27.64
C GLY A 471 -10.92 -7.66 -28.66
N VAL A 472 -9.62 -7.62 -28.93
CA VAL A 472 -8.96 -8.51 -29.91
C VAL A 472 -8.73 -9.94 -29.38
N PRO A 473 -8.37 -10.18 -28.09
CA PRO A 473 -8.00 -11.53 -27.67
C PRO A 473 -9.04 -12.63 -27.80
N PRO A 474 -10.34 -12.39 -27.55
CA PRO A 474 -11.35 -13.40 -27.79
C PRO A 474 -11.37 -13.90 -29.24
N ILE A 475 -11.06 -13.04 -30.22
CA ILE A 475 -11.06 -13.38 -31.64
C ILE A 475 -9.94 -14.38 -31.96
N PHE A 476 -8.70 -14.13 -31.54
CA PHE A 476 -7.60 -15.06 -31.84
C PHE A 476 -7.57 -16.30 -30.93
N LYS A 477 -8.20 -16.25 -29.74
CA LYS A 477 -8.27 -17.39 -28.82
C LYS A 477 -9.39 -18.37 -29.15
N PHE A 478 -10.53 -17.86 -29.61
CA PHE A 478 -11.76 -18.67 -29.75
C PHE A 478 -12.43 -18.54 -31.12
N GLY A 479 -12.08 -17.53 -31.93
CA GLY A 479 -12.64 -17.36 -33.26
C GLY A 479 -12.18 -18.45 -34.24
N SER A 480 -13.03 -18.77 -35.21
CA SER A 480 -12.67 -19.68 -36.30
C SER A 480 -11.51 -19.11 -37.13
N LYS A 481 -10.85 -19.96 -37.93
CA LYS A 481 -9.75 -19.53 -38.80
C LYS A 481 -10.21 -18.43 -39.77
N GLU A 482 -11.40 -18.57 -40.34
CA GLU A 482 -12.02 -17.64 -41.28
C GLU A 482 -12.31 -16.29 -40.61
N LEU A 483 -12.84 -16.31 -39.37
CA LEU A 483 -13.04 -15.10 -38.59
C LEU A 483 -11.71 -14.39 -38.32
N GLN A 484 -10.69 -15.15 -37.91
CA GLN A 484 -9.37 -14.61 -37.63
C GLN A 484 -8.74 -13.99 -38.89
N ASP A 485 -8.82 -14.66 -40.03
CA ASP A 485 -8.23 -14.19 -41.29
C ASP A 485 -8.97 -12.94 -41.82
N ARG A 486 -10.27 -12.78 -41.53
CA ARG A 486 -11.05 -11.58 -41.87
C ARG A 486 -10.72 -10.35 -41.00
N PHE A 487 -10.50 -10.54 -39.71
CA PHE A 487 -10.42 -9.41 -38.76
C PHE A 487 -9.02 -9.13 -38.22
N LEU A 488 -8.22 -10.16 -37.90
CA LEU A 488 -6.92 -9.95 -37.25
C LEU A 488 -5.91 -9.15 -38.07
N PRO A 489 -5.81 -9.26 -39.41
CA PRO A 489 -4.86 -8.46 -40.17
C PRO A 489 -5.06 -6.95 -39.96
N ASP A 490 -6.29 -6.47 -39.97
CA ASP A 490 -6.60 -5.05 -39.77
C ASP A 490 -6.48 -4.63 -38.30
N LEU A 491 -6.89 -5.51 -37.37
CA LEU A 491 -6.87 -5.20 -35.94
C LEU A 491 -5.45 -5.19 -35.38
N LEU A 492 -4.62 -6.19 -35.71
CA LEU A 492 -3.24 -6.31 -35.20
C LEU A 492 -2.32 -5.23 -35.79
N THR A 493 -2.57 -4.77 -37.01
CA THR A 493 -1.80 -3.68 -37.65
C THR A 493 -2.32 -2.29 -37.29
N GLY A 494 -3.39 -2.18 -36.50
CA GLY A 494 -4.00 -0.90 -36.13
C GLY A 494 -4.67 -0.16 -37.29
N LYS A 495 -5.02 -0.84 -38.39
CA LYS A 495 -5.84 -0.25 -39.47
C LYS A 495 -7.28 -0.04 -39.05
N LYS A 496 -7.78 -0.90 -38.16
CA LYS A 496 -9.10 -0.79 -37.53
C LYS A 496 -8.95 -0.92 -36.02
N ARG A 497 -9.87 -0.30 -35.30
CA ARG A 497 -10.00 -0.35 -33.85
C ARG A 497 -11.10 -1.33 -33.47
N ALA A 498 -10.83 -2.08 -32.41
CA ALA A 498 -11.83 -2.90 -31.72
C ALA A 498 -12.15 -2.28 -30.36
N CYS A 499 -13.28 -2.65 -29.77
CA CYS A 499 -13.53 -2.50 -28.33
C CYS A 499 -14.10 -3.80 -27.76
N ILE A 500 -14.19 -3.89 -26.43
CA ILE A 500 -14.88 -4.97 -25.73
C ILE A 500 -16.22 -4.44 -25.18
N ALA A 501 -17.33 -5.07 -25.59
CA ALA A 501 -18.68 -4.59 -25.29
C ALA A 501 -19.48 -5.63 -24.48
N ILE A 502 -19.29 -5.62 -23.16
CA ILE A 502 -19.96 -6.56 -22.24
C ILE A 502 -21.13 -5.88 -21.53
N THR A 503 -20.82 -4.86 -20.74
CA THR A 503 -21.70 -4.22 -19.77
C THR A 503 -22.89 -3.51 -20.41
N GLU A 504 -24.01 -3.52 -19.69
CA GLU A 504 -25.28 -2.87 -20.04
C GLU A 504 -25.78 -2.01 -18.86
N PRO A 505 -26.79 -1.13 -19.05
CA PRO A 505 -27.39 -0.40 -17.94
C PRO A 505 -27.82 -1.29 -16.78
N ASP A 506 -28.40 -2.45 -17.08
CA ASP A 506 -28.99 -3.36 -16.10
C ASP A 506 -28.11 -4.61 -15.82
N ALA A 507 -26.96 -4.72 -16.49
CA ALA A 507 -26.04 -5.85 -16.36
C ALA A 507 -24.57 -5.38 -16.29
N GLY A 508 -24.13 -5.02 -15.07
CA GLY A 508 -22.75 -4.69 -14.73
C GLY A 508 -22.02 -5.88 -14.13
N SER A 509 -22.04 -6.00 -12.80
CA SER A 509 -21.44 -7.13 -12.09
C SER A 509 -22.16 -8.46 -12.38
N ASP A 510 -23.47 -8.42 -12.63
CA ASP A 510 -24.26 -9.58 -13.05
C ASP A 510 -24.25 -9.75 -14.58
N VAL A 511 -23.08 -10.09 -15.11
CA VAL A 511 -22.87 -10.31 -16.56
C VAL A 511 -23.83 -11.38 -17.12
N ALA A 512 -24.25 -12.34 -16.30
CA ALA A 512 -25.14 -13.42 -16.73
C ALA A 512 -26.52 -12.92 -17.16
N ASN A 513 -26.89 -11.71 -16.71
CA ASN A 513 -28.19 -11.09 -16.96
C ASN A 513 -28.16 -10.01 -18.07
N ILE A 514 -27.18 -10.06 -18.98
CA ILE A 514 -27.19 -9.28 -20.23
C ILE A 514 -28.52 -9.44 -20.97
N GLN A 515 -29.12 -8.34 -21.41
CA GLN A 515 -30.43 -8.30 -22.07
C GLN A 515 -30.33 -8.05 -23.57
N ALA A 516 -29.23 -7.48 -24.09
CA ALA A 516 -29.07 -7.32 -25.52
C ALA A 516 -29.12 -8.69 -26.22
N THR A 517 -29.95 -8.80 -27.26
CA THR A 517 -30.30 -10.05 -27.92
C THR A 517 -29.69 -10.14 -29.31
N ALA A 518 -29.45 -11.36 -29.78
CA ALA A 518 -29.11 -11.69 -31.16
C ALA A 518 -30.05 -12.81 -31.63
N VAL A 519 -31.02 -12.46 -32.48
CA VAL A 519 -31.99 -13.43 -33.02
C VAL A 519 -31.49 -13.96 -34.35
N LYS A 520 -31.28 -15.27 -34.43
CA LYS A 520 -30.79 -15.93 -35.65
C LYS A 520 -31.86 -15.95 -36.73
N SER A 521 -31.49 -15.64 -37.97
CA SER A 521 -32.38 -15.72 -39.12
C SER A 521 -32.82 -17.17 -39.37
N LYS A 522 -33.98 -17.36 -40.02
CA LYS A 522 -34.53 -18.70 -40.31
C LYS A 522 -33.60 -19.57 -41.15
N ASP A 523 -32.81 -18.96 -42.03
CA ASP A 523 -31.81 -19.64 -42.86
C ASP A 523 -30.46 -19.83 -42.15
N GLY A 524 -30.32 -19.34 -40.92
CA GLY A 524 -29.13 -19.49 -40.09
C GLY A 524 -27.94 -18.63 -40.50
N LYS A 525 -28.08 -17.75 -41.50
CA LYS A 525 -26.96 -16.99 -42.09
C LYS A 525 -26.62 -15.69 -41.37
N THR A 526 -27.57 -15.12 -40.64
CA THR A 526 -27.40 -13.82 -39.98
C THR A 526 -28.03 -13.81 -38.59
N TYR A 527 -27.65 -12.83 -37.79
CA TYR A 527 -28.32 -12.45 -36.55
C TYR A 527 -28.82 -11.02 -36.68
N THR A 528 -30.00 -10.73 -36.14
CA THR A 528 -30.49 -9.37 -35.88
C THR A 528 -30.26 -9.05 -34.41
N ILE A 529 -29.50 -7.98 -34.14
CA ILE A 529 -29.07 -7.59 -32.81
C ILE A 529 -29.83 -6.35 -32.32
N ASN A 530 -30.35 -6.43 -31.10
CA ASN A 530 -31.08 -5.35 -30.43
C ASN A 530 -30.62 -5.18 -28.99
N GLY A 531 -30.48 -3.94 -28.52
CA GLY A 531 -30.22 -3.62 -27.13
C GLY A 531 -29.26 -2.45 -26.94
N THR A 532 -28.62 -2.38 -25.77
CA THR A 532 -27.68 -1.29 -25.47
C THR A 532 -26.45 -1.79 -24.73
N LYS A 533 -25.30 -1.15 -24.98
CA LYS A 533 -24.06 -1.37 -24.25
C LYS A 533 -23.59 -0.09 -23.61
N LYS A 534 -22.97 -0.25 -22.45
CA LYS A 534 -22.74 0.85 -21.53
C LYS A 534 -21.36 0.74 -20.90
N TRP A 535 -20.60 1.84 -20.99
CA TRP A 535 -19.26 2.08 -20.44
C TRP A 535 -18.17 1.43 -21.29
N ILE A 536 -18.35 1.49 -22.61
CA ILE A 536 -17.46 0.83 -23.57
C ILE A 536 -16.29 1.75 -23.89
N THR A 537 -15.16 1.53 -23.22
CA THR A 537 -13.90 2.24 -23.47
C THR A 537 -13.42 1.99 -24.90
N ASN A 538 -12.83 3.01 -25.52
CA ASN A 538 -12.43 3.04 -26.94
C ASN A 538 -13.58 3.00 -27.97
N GLY A 539 -14.83 2.73 -27.53
CA GLY A 539 -15.96 2.44 -28.41
C GLY A 539 -16.25 3.51 -29.47
N ILE A 540 -16.12 4.79 -29.14
CA ILE A 540 -16.44 5.91 -30.04
C ILE A 540 -15.58 5.89 -31.32
N TRP A 541 -14.41 5.27 -31.28
CA TRP A 541 -13.50 5.15 -32.42
C TRP A 541 -13.50 3.76 -33.06
N SER A 542 -14.14 2.77 -32.44
CA SER A 542 -14.03 1.37 -32.88
C SER A 542 -14.91 1.08 -34.09
N GLU A 543 -14.34 0.45 -35.12
CA GLU A 543 -15.07 -0.09 -36.27
C GLU A 543 -15.82 -1.37 -35.92
N VAL A 544 -15.29 -2.15 -34.96
CA VAL A 544 -15.91 -3.40 -34.50
C VAL A 544 -15.85 -3.53 -32.98
N SER A 545 -16.69 -4.39 -32.42
CA SER A 545 -16.61 -4.80 -31.02
C SER A 545 -16.57 -6.31 -30.90
N CYS A 546 -15.85 -6.80 -29.89
CA CYS A 546 -16.12 -8.11 -29.32
C CYS A 546 -17.25 -7.94 -28.30
N MET A 547 -18.47 -8.31 -28.69
CA MET A 547 -19.68 -8.03 -27.92
C MET A 547 -20.22 -9.29 -27.26
N ALA A 548 -20.58 -9.20 -25.97
CA ALA A 548 -21.38 -10.21 -25.32
C ALA A 548 -22.86 -9.98 -25.63
N ILE A 549 -23.53 -11.00 -26.14
CA ILE A 549 -24.92 -10.90 -26.59
C ILE A 549 -25.68 -12.17 -26.21
N ARG A 550 -26.98 -12.05 -25.96
CA ARG A 550 -27.84 -13.20 -25.67
C ARG A 550 -28.34 -13.83 -26.96
N THR A 551 -27.86 -15.02 -27.28
CA THR A 551 -28.35 -15.84 -28.40
C THR A 551 -29.32 -16.94 -27.94
N GLY A 552 -29.31 -17.27 -26.65
CA GLY A 552 -30.14 -18.34 -26.06
C GLY A 552 -31.02 -17.89 -24.90
N GLY A 553 -31.37 -18.85 -24.03
CA GLY A 553 -32.22 -18.63 -22.86
C GLY A 553 -31.58 -17.79 -21.74
N PRO A 554 -32.21 -17.68 -20.56
CA PRO A 554 -31.67 -16.90 -19.44
C PRO A 554 -30.38 -17.48 -18.86
N GLY A 555 -29.63 -16.64 -18.15
CA GLY A 555 -28.41 -17.03 -17.43
C GLY A 555 -27.17 -17.18 -18.33
N PRO A 556 -26.06 -17.72 -17.77
CA PRO A 556 -24.74 -17.70 -18.40
C PRO A 556 -24.64 -18.56 -19.67
N GLY A 557 -25.44 -19.63 -19.76
CA GLY A 557 -25.43 -20.54 -20.93
C GLY A 557 -26.17 -19.99 -22.15
N GLY A 558 -26.87 -18.86 -22.03
CA GLY A 558 -27.52 -18.19 -23.16
C GLY A 558 -26.69 -17.08 -23.78
N LEU A 559 -25.47 -16.84 -23.27
CA LEU A 559 -24.60 -15.76 -23.74
C LEU A 559 -23.58 -16.28 -24.75
N SER A 560 -23.35 -15.49 -25.79
CA SER A 560 -22.34 -15.71 -26.82
C SER A 560 -21.44 -14.48 -26.95
N LEU A 561 -20.28 -14.65 -27.58
CA LEU A 561 -19.45 -13.54 -28.04
C LEU A 561 -19.55 -13.42 -29.56
N MET A 562 -19.59 -12.19 -30.07
CA MET A 562 -19.70 -11.93 -31.51
C MET A 562 -18.91 -10.69 -31.91
N VAL A 563 -18.33 -10.70 -33.11
CA VAL A 563 -17.78 -9.49 -33.73
C VAL A 563 -18.92 -8.67 -34.32
N VAL A 564 -19.27 -7.55 -33.68
CA VAL A 564 -20.37 -6.67 -34.10
C VAL A 564 -19.80 -5.40 -34.71
N PRO A 565 -20.17 -5.02 -35.95
CA PRO A 565 -19.75 -3.76 -36.55
C PRO A 565 -20.33 -2.56 -35.80
N LEU A 566 -19.58 -1.47 -35.74
CA LEU A 566 -19.94 -0.28 -34.97
C LEU A 566 -19.95 0.99 -35.85
N LYS A 567 -18.82 1.70 -35.91
CA LYS A 567 -18.72 3.01 -36.57
C LYS A 567 -19.24 2.99 -38.00
N GLY A 568 -20.26 3.83 -38.26
CA GLY A 568 -20.87 3.99 -39.58
C GLY A 568 -21.77 2.84 -40.03
N HIS A 569 -22.09 1.88 -39.14
CA HIS A 569 -22.99 0.79 -39.46
C HIS A 569 -24.45 1.17 -39.20
N GLU A 570 -25.35 0.72 -40.08
CA GLU A 570 -26.79 0.92 -39.92
C GLU A 570 -27.30 0.26 -38.62
N GLY A 571 -28.22 0.93 -37.93
CA GLY A 571 -28.76 0.47 -36.65
C GLY A 571 -27.85 0.72 -35.43
N VAL A 572 -26.65 1.28 -35.62
CA VAL A 572 -25.72 1.57 -34.51
C VAL A 572 -25.67 3.07 -34.21
N SER A 573 -26.03 3.45 -32.98
CA SER A 573 -25.82 4.79 -32.44
C SER A 573 -24.78 4.75 -31.32
N MET A 574 -23.84 5.70 -31.33
CA MET A 574 -22.80 5.79 -30.31
C MET A 574 -22.67 7.22 -29.80
N ARG A 575 -22.60 7.37 -28.47
CA ARG A 575 -22.30 8.66 -27.84
C ARG A 575 -21.28 8.50 -26.72
N ARG A 576 -20.41 9.50 -26.60
CA ARG A 576 -19.42 9.56 -25.53
C ARG A 576 -20.08 9.86 -24.19
N LEU A 577 -19.52 9.31 -23.12
CA LEU A 577 -19.94 9.51 -21.75
C LEU A 577 -18.92 10.36 -21.01
N LYS A 578 -19.41 11.26 -20.16
CA LYS A 578 -18.57 12.03 -19.24
C LYS A 578 -18.39 11.24 -17.96
N VAL A 579 -17.18 10.78 -17.73
CA VAL A 579 -16.76 9.99 -16.56
C VAL A 579 -15.85 10.82 -15.65
N SER A 580 -15.65 10.41 -14.39
CA SER A 580 -14.87 11.21 -13.43
C SER A 580 -13.37 11.20 -13.72
N GLY A 581 -12.83 10.06 -14.15
CA GLY A 581 -11.43 9.83 -14.53
C GLY A 581 -11.35 8.96 -15.78
N GLN A 582 -10.16 8.81 -16.33
CA GLN A 582 -9.91 8.21 -17.65
C GLN A 582 -10.69 8.93 -18.76
N ILE A 583 -10.83 10.26 -18.63
CA ILE A 583 -11.82 11.02 -19.40
C ILE A 583 -11.49 10.97 -20.89
N SER A 584 -10.20 10.98 -21.24
CA SER A 584 -9.73 10.88 -22.62
C SER A 584 -9.84 9.47 -23.25
N ALA A 585 -10.26 8.43 -22.51
CA ALA A 585 -10.31 7.04 -23.01
C ALA A 585 -11.49 6.71 -23.94
N GLY A 586 -12.38 7.68 -24.20
CA GLY A 586 -13.51 7.49 -25.12
C GLY A 586 -14.58 6.50 -24.63
N THR A 587 -14.89 6.51 -23.33
CA THR A 587 -15.98 5.69 -22.76
C THR A 587 -17.30 6.00 -23.45
N THR A 588 -17.96 4.96 -23.97
CA THR A 588 -19.06 5.09 -24.94
C THR A 588 -20.32 4.37 -24.49
N TYR A 589 -21.46 4.95 -24.80
CA TYR A 589 -22.77 4.31 -24.79
C TYR A 589 -23.11 3.92 -26.22
N ILE A 590 -23.54 2.67 -26.43
CA ILE A 590 -23.84 2.09 -27.73
C ILE A 590 -25.30 1.64 -27.71
N GLU A 591 -26.06 2.04 -28.72
CA GLU A 591 -27.42 1.60 -28.97
C GLU A 591 -27.43 0.78 -30.26
N LEU A 592 -28.19 -0.32 -30.23
CA LEU A 592 -28.28 -1.31 -31.31
C LEU A 592 -29.76 -1.50 -31.63
N ASP A 593 -30.15 -1.11 -32.83
CA ASP A 593 -31.52 -1.18 -33.35
C ASP A 593 -31.50 -1.97 -34.67
N ASP A 594 -32.02 -3.20 -34.63
CA ASP A 594 -32.07 -4.14 -35.76
C ASP A 594 -30.74 -4.30 -36.54
N VAL A 595 -29.61 -4.35 -35.82
CA VAL A 595 -28.28 -4.47 -36.43
C VAL A 595 -28.08 -5.88 -37.00
N VAL A 596 -27.96 -6.01 -38.32
CA VAL A 596 -27.76 -7.29 -39.00
C VAL A 596 -26.28 -7.68 -39.03
N VAL A 597 -25.96 -8.88 -38.54
CA VAL A 597 -24.58 -9.39 -38.45
C VAL A 597 -24.50 -10.80 -39.04
N PRO A 598 -23.49 -11.14 -39.86
CA PRO A 598 -23.30 -12.51 -40.36
C PRO A 598 -23.13 -13.53 -39.22
N ALA A 599 -23.72 -14.72 -39.36
CA ALA A 599 -23.64 -15.75 -38.32
C ALA A 599 -22.22 -16.26 -38.08
N GLU A 600 -21.38 -16.19 -39.11
CA GLU A 600 -19.94 -16.46 -39.07
C GLU A 600 -19.13 -15.45 -38.24
N ASN A 601 -19.71 -14.32 -37.81
CA ASN A 601 -19.07 -13.39 -36.87
C ASN A 601 -19.11 -13.89 -35.41
N LEU A 602 -19.76 -15.02 -35.14
CA LEU A 602 -19.77 -15.67 -33.83
C LEU A 602 -18.33 -16.03 -33.41
N ILE A 603 -17.94 -15.69 -32.19
CA ILE A 603 -16.64 -16.01 -31.61
C ILE A 603 -16.80 -17.30 -30.80
N GLY A 604 -16.23 -18.39 -31.32
CA GLY A 604 -16.33 -19.72 -30.72
C GLY A 604 -17.72 -20.32 -30.88
N GLU A 605 -18.18 -21.00 -29.83
CA GLU A 605 -19.46 -21.71 -29.84
C GLU A 605 -20.59 -20.88 -29.22
N GLU A 606 -21.80 -21.06 -29.75
CA GLU A 606 -23.01 -20.41 -29.25
C GLU A 606 -23.30 -20.86 -27.80
N GLY A 607 -23.59 -19.93 -26.90
CA GLY A 607 -23.83 -20.21 -25.47
C GLY A 607 -22.57 -20.34 -24.61
N MET A 608 -21.37 -20.31 -25.21
CA MET A 608 -20.10 -20.40 -24.49
C MET A 608 -19.49 -19.04 -24.12
N GLY A 609 -20.20 -17.95 -24.41
CA GLY A 609 -19.72 -16.58 -24.22
C GLY A 609 -19.26 -16.27 -22.80
N MET A 610 -20.01 -16.70 -21.78
CA MET A 610 -19.61 -16.47 -20.37
C MET A 610 -18.23 -17.05 -20.04
N LYS A 611 -17.92 -18.25 -20.55
CA LYS A 611 -16.62 -18.90 -20.32
C LYS A 611 -15.49 -18.12 -20.98
N TYR A 612 -15.70 -17.65 -22.21
CA TYR A 612 -14.72 -16.86 -22.94
C TYR A 612 -14.47 -15.50 -22.27
N ILE A 613 -15.53 -14.83 -21.81
CA ILE A 613 -15.44 -13.55 -21.05
C ILE A 613 -14.60 -13.72 -19.79
N MET A 614 -14.89 -14.74 -18.97
CA MET A 614 -14.15 -14.98 -17.73
C MET A 614 -12.66 -15.27 -17.97
N THR A 615 -12.34 -15.96 -19.07
CA THR A 615 -10.93 -16.21 -19.46
C THR A 615 -10.23 -14.90 -19.85
N ASN A 616 -10.94 -14.00 -20.53
CA ASN A 616 -10.39 -12.72 -20.97
C ASN A 616 -10.17 -11.75 -19.79
N PHE A 617 -11.08 -11.73 -18.81
CA PHE A 617 -10.99 -10.85 -17.64
C PHE A 617 -9.75 -11.07 -16.78
N ASN A 618 -9.13 -12.26 -16.77
CA ASN A 618 -7.90 -12.46 -16.00
C ASN A 618 -6.73 -11.62 -16.52
N HIS A 619 -6.62 -11.47 -17.85
CA HIS A 619 -5.63 -10.57 -18.46
C HIS A 619 -5.92 -9.11 -18.07
N GLU A 620 -7.17 -8.68 -18.25
CA GLU A 620 -7.63 -7.33 -17.89
C GLU A 620 -7.34 -6.97 -16.42
N ARG A 621 -7.66 -7.89 -15.50
CA ARG A 621 -7.44 -7.68 -14.06
C ARG A 621 -5.97 -7.55 -13.70
N LEU A 622 -5.09 -8.33 -14.32
CA LEU A 622 -3.65 -8.22 -14.11
C LEU A 622 -3.12 -6.88 -14.64
N THR A 623 -3.53 -6.46 -15.84
CA THR A 623 -3.19 -5.16 -16.42
C THR A 623 -3.62 -4.01 -15.49
N ILE A 624 -4.84 -4.07 -14.94
CA ILE A 624 -5.33 -3.06 -13.97
C ILE A 624 -4.49 -3.09 -12.68
N ALA A 625 -4.13 -4.27 -12.16
CA ALA A 625 -3.33 -4.37 -10.94
C ALA A 625 -1.94 -3.71 -11.09
N ILE A 626 -1.27 -3.95 -12.22
CA ILE A 626 0.02 -3.33 -12.57
C ILE A 626 -0.17 -1.81 -12.73
N GLY A 627 -1.20 -1.39 -13.46
CA GLY A 627 -1.49 0.01 -13.71
C GLY A 627 -1.78 0.81 -12.44
N CYS A 628 -2.58 0.26 -11.54
CA CYS A 628 -2.86 0.83 -10.21
C CYS A 628 -1.57 1.08 -9.42
N ALA A 629 -0.63 0.12 -9.44
CA ALA A 629 0.64 0.28 -8.75
C ALA A 629 1.45 1.45 -9.34
N ARG A 630 1.53 1.58 -10.67
CA ARG A 630 2.16 2.74 -11.31
C ARG A 630 1.46 4.05 -10.95
N GLN A 631 0.14 4.12 -11.04
CA GLN A 631 -0.61 5.35 -10.70
C GLN A 631 -0.39 5.73 -9.23
N ALA A 632 -0.32 4.74 -8.33
CA ALA A 632 0.00 4.96 -6.93
C ALA A 632 1.43 5.51 -6.73
N ARG A 633 2.42 5.04 -7.52
CA ARG A 633 3.78 5.61 -7.57
C ARG A 633 3.75 7.09 -7.95
N VAL A 634 3.01 7.45 -9.00
CA VAL A 634 2.88 8.85 -9.45
C VAL A 634 2.24 9.71 -8.37
N ALA A 635 1.13 9.28 -7.77
CA ALA A 635 0.48 10.01 -6.69
C ALA A 635 1.42 10.25 -5.50
N LEU A 636 2.07 9.19 -5.03
CA LEU A 636 2.92 9.25 -3.84
C LEU A 636 4.20 10.04 -4.07
N SER A 637 4.86 9.86 -5.22
CA SER A 637 6.06 10.62 -5.56
C SER A 637 5.78 12.11 -5.79
N ALA A 638 4.66 12.46 -6.43
CA ALA A 638 4.24 13.86 -6.55
C ALA A 638 4.01 14.51 -5.18
N ALA A 639 3.39 13.77 -4.24
CA ALA A 639 3.21 14.23 -2.87
C ALA A 639 4.55 14.37 -2.13
N PHE A 640 5.46 13.42 -2.31
CA PHE A 640 6.80 13.44 -1.72
C PHE A 640 7.58 14.66 -2.19
N GLU A 641 7.63 14.91 -3.50
CA GLU A 641 8.30 16.06 -4.09
C GLU A 641 7.69 17.38 -3.63
N TYR A 642 6.36 17.47 -3.57
CA TYR A 642 5.67 18.65 -3.04
C TYR A 642 6.05 18.91 -1.58
N CYS A 643 6.08 17.86 -0.75
CA CYS A 643 6.41 17.97 0.66
C CYS A 643 7.85 18.40 0.92
N LEU A 644 8.79 18.07 0.02
CA LEU A 644 10.18 18.57 0.13
C LEU A 644 10.27 20.08 -0.08
N LYS A 645 9.47 20.65 -0.98
CA LYS A 645 9.54 22.05 -1.40
C LYS A 645 8.59 22.97 -0.64
N ARG A 646 7.45 22.47 -0.17
CA ARG A 646 6.42 23.28 0.47
C ARG A 646 6.81 23.59 1.91
N GLU A 647 6.91 24.87 2.25
CA GLU A 647 7.14 25.31 3.62
C GLU A 647 5.84 25.62 4.37
N ALA A 648 5.80 25.25 5.65
CA ALA A 648 4.81 25.66 6.64
C ALA A 648 5.44 25.63 8.04
N PHE A 649 4.99 26.53 8.93
CA PHE A 649 5.53 26.62 10.30
C PHE A 649 7.06 26.81 10.36
N GLY A 650 7.61 27.55 9.37
CA GLY A 650 9.05 27.89 9.30
C GLY A 650 9.96 26.74 8.86
N LYS A 651 9.41 25.64 8.33
CA LYS A 651 10.14 24.45 7.87
C LYS A 651 9.48 23.81 6.65
N SER A 652 10.14 22.87 6.00
CA SER A 652 9.52 22.06 4.94
C SER A 652 8.40 21.18 5.53
N LEU A 653 7.37 20.84 4.75
CA LEU A 653 6.35 19.89 5.16
C LEU A 653 6.97 18.52 5.48
N MET A 654 8.05 18.14 4.77
CA MET A 654 8.77 16.90 5.04
C MET A 654 9.34 16.82 6.46
N ASP A 655 9.62 17.97 7.09
CA ASP A 655 10.12 18.01 8.47
C ASP A 655 9.06 17.58 9.49
N GLN A 656 7.78 17.68 9.12
CA GLN A 656 6.65 17.37 9.99
C GLN A 656 6.48 15.84 10.13
N PRO A 657 6.51 15.28 11.35
CA PRO A 657 6.41 13.82 11.56
C PRO A 657 5.13 13.21 10.97
N VAL A 658 4.01 13.94 11.03
CA VAL A 658 2.71 13.48 10.49
C VAL A 658 2.75 13.30 8.96
N VAL A 659 3.53 14.12 8.25
CA VAL A 659 3.72 14.02 6.80
C VAL A 659 4.52 12.76 6.46
N ARG A 660 5.66 12.56 7.14
CA ARG A 660 6.50 11.37 6.97
C ARG A 660 5.76 10.08 7.30
N HIS A 661 4.97 10.06 8.37
CA HIS A 661 4.14 8.91 8.73
C HIS A 661 3.14 8.56 7.62
N ARG A 662 2.48 9.56 7.04
CA ARG A 662 1.53 9.37 5.94
C ARG A 662 2.19 8.79 4.69
N LEU A 663 3.33 9.35 4.31
CA LEU A 663 4.13 8.86 3.18
C LEU A 663 4.62 7.42 3.42
N ALA A 664 5.11 7.11 4.63
CA ALA A 664 5.60 5.78 4.99
C ALA A 664 4.49 4.71 4.93
N LYS A 665 3.30 5.00 5.45
CA LYS A 665 2.16 4.06 5.41
C LYS A 665 1.78 3.72 3.97
N CYS A 666 1.62 4.72 3.11
CA CYS A 666 1.27 4.51 1.71
C CYS A 666 2.42 3.84 0.93
N GLY A 667 3.67 4.24 1.20
CA GLY A 667 4.86 3.64 0.59
C GLY A 667 4.97 2.14 0.88
N ALA A 668 4.74 1.73 2.14
CA ALA A 668 4.74 0.31 2.51
C ALA A 668 3.68 -0.50 1.76
N GLN A 669 2.46 0.03 1.63
CA GLN A 669 1.38 -0.63 0.89
C GLN A 669 1.69 -0.73 -0.61
N LEU A 670 2.26 0.32 -1.19
CA LEU A 670 2.66 0.38 -2.58
C LEU A 670 3.75 -0.65 -2.91
N GLU A 671 4.83 -0.69 -2.14
CA GLU A 671 5.91 -1.65 -2.38
C GLU A 671 5.45 -3.09 -2.14
N ALA A 672 4.61 -3.33 -1.12
CA ALA A 672 4.01 -4.65 -0.91
C ALA A 672 3.14 -5.10 -2.10
N GLN A 673 2.34 -4.19 -2.67
CA GLN A 673 1.52 -4.47 -3.84
C GLN A 673 2.38 -4.76 -5.07
N TRP A 674 3.47 -4.01 -5.29
CA TRP A 674 4.38 -4.24 -6.40
C TRP A 674 5.08 -5.60 -6.27
N SER A 675 5.63 -5.91 -5.09
CA SER A 675 6.24 -7.21 -4.84
C SER A 675 5.26 -8.38 -5.03
N TRP A 676 4.02 -8.25 -4.58
CA TRP A 676 3.00 -9.27 -4.85
C TRP A 676 2.72 -9.41 -6.35
N THR A 677 2.63 -8.29 -7.08
CA THR A 677 2.43 -8.30 -8.53
C THR A 677 3.57 -9.01 -9.26
N GLU A 678 4.83 -8.74 -8.90
CA GLU A 678 6.00 -9.42 -9.48
C GLU A 678 5.99 -10.92 -9.17
N SER A 679 5.75 -11.31 -7.92
CA SER A 679 5.64 -12.73 -7.55
C SER A 679 4.50 -13.42 -8.29
N PHE A 680 3.39 -12.72 -8.51
CA PHE A 680 2.25 -13.23 -9.27
C PHE A 680 2.60 -13.44 -10.75
N VAL A 681 3.25 -12.46 -11.39
CA VAL A 681 3.73 -12.54 -12.77
C VAL A 681 4.74 -13.69 -12.92
N TYR A 682 5.65 -13.85 -11.95
CA TYR A 682 6.58 -14.97 -11.93
C TYR A 682 5.86 -16.33 -11.88
N ALA A 683 4.82 -16.47 -11.03
CA ALA A 683 4.02 -17.68 -10.97
C ALA A 683 3.30 -17.98 -12.30
N MET A 684 2.79 -16.96 -13.00
CA MET A 684 2.18 -17.11 -14.33
C MET A 684 3.15 -17.66 -15.37
N ILE A 685 4.45 -17.34 -15.27
CA ILE A 685 5.50 -17.83 -16.17
C ILE A 685 5.91 -19.27 -15.79
N LYS A 686 6.03 -19.57 -14.50
CA LYS A 686 6.59 -20.85 -14.03
C LYS A 686 5.57 -21.98 -13.91
N LEU A 687 4.30 -21.68 -13.72
CA LEU A 687 3.25 -22.70 -13.67
C LEU A 687 2.85 -23.15 -15.08
N PRO A 688 2.56 -24.44 -15.29
CA PRO A 688 1.86 -24.89 -16.48
C PRO A 688 0.54 -24.12 -16.62
N LYS A 689 0.20 -23.70 -17.85
CA LYS A 689 -0.97 -22.85 -18.09
C LYS A 689 -2.26 -23.36 -17.43
N LYS A 690 -2.53 -24.66 -17.53
CA LYS A 690 -3.73 -25.28 -16.94
C LYS A 690 -3.78 -25.12 -15.43
N ASP A 691 -2.62 -25.22 -14.77
CA ASP A 691 -2.52 -25.09 -13.32
C ASP A 691 -2.61 -23.61 -12.93
N ALA A 692 -1.95 -22.71 -13.67
CA ALA A 692 -2.09 -21.27 -13.49
C ALA A 692 -3.55 -20.81 -13.58
N ASP A 693 -4.29 -21.25 -14.60
CA ASP A 693 -5.70 -20.89 -14.81
C ASP A 693 -6.60 -21.31 -13.62
N VAL A 694 -6.27 -22.40 -12.94
CA VAL A 694 -6.99 -22.91 -11.76
C VAL A 694 -6.52 -22.21 -10.48
N GLU A 695 -5.22 -22.23 -10.21
CA GLU A 695 -4.63 -21.80 -8.95
C GLU A 695 -4.64 -20.28 -8.79
N LEU A 696 -4.46 -19.54 -9.88
CA LEU A 696 -4.23 -18.10 -9.83
C LEU A 696 -5.49 -17.28 -10.07
N GLY A 697 -6.56 -17.85 -10.65
CA GLY A 697 -7.76 -17.07 -11.00
C GLY A 697 -8.42 -16.31 -9.84
N GLY A 698 -8.49 -16.93 -8.65
CA GLY A 698 -8.96 -16.24 -7.44
C GLY A 698 -7.99 -15.16 -6.95
N LEU A 699 -6.69 -15.45 -7.02
CA LEU A 699 -5.64 -14.52 -6.60
C LEU A 699 -5.52 -13.32 -7.55
N THR A 700 -5.77 -13.47 -8.85
CA THR A 700 -5.87 -12.35 -9.80
C THR A 700 -6.97 -11.37 -9.40
N ALA A 701 -8.13 -11.89 -8.97
CA ALA A 701 -9.24 -11.05 -8.50
C ALA A 701 -8.84 -10.25 -7.25
N ALA A 702 -8.20 -10.91 -6.27
CA ALA A 702 -7.72 -10.24 -5.07
C ALA A 702 -6.61 -9.21 -5.36
N ALA A 703 -5.65 -9.53 -6.23
CA ALA A 703 -4.57 -8.63 -6.61
C ALA A 703 -5.11 -7.36 -7.27
N LYS A 704 -6.08 -7.48 -8.18
CA LYS A 704 -6.74 -6.33 -8.81
C LYS A 704 -7.51 -5.49 -7.77
N ALA A 705 -8.33 -6.12 -6.92
CA ALA A 705 -9.12 -5.42 -5.92
C ALA A 705 -8.22 -4.66 -4.93
N GLN A 706 -7.20 -5.33 -4.39
CA GLN A 706 -6.22 -4.74 -3.48
C GLN A 706 -5.44 -3.59 -4.13
N ALA A 707 -5.02 -3.73 -5.39
CA ALA A 707 -4.32 -2.64 -6.09
C ALA A 707 -5.17 -1.36 -6.18
N GLY A 708 -6.48 -1.49 -6.40
CA GLY A 708 -7.40 -0.36 -6.37
C GLY A 708 -7.49 0.33 -4.99
N VAL A 709 -7.41 -0.45 -3.90
CA VAL A 709 -7.34 0.09 -2.53
C VAL A 709 -6.03 0.84 -2.31
N VAL A 710 -4.89 0.27 -2.73
CA VAL A 710 -3.58 0.92 -2.62
C VAL A 710 -3.53 2.23 -3.40
N LEU A 711 -4.07 2.26 -4.62
CA LEU A 711 -4.19 3.49 -5.40
C LEU A 711 -5.04 4.53 -4.68
N MET A 712 -6.18 4.15 -4.12
CA MET A 712 -7.03 5.06 -3.35
C MET A 712 -6.27 5.69 -2.17
N GLU A 713 -5.58 4.87 -1.36
CA GLU A 713 -4.82 5.37 -0.20
C GLU A 713 -3.71 6.33 -0.63
N CYS A 714 -2.96 6.00 -1.70
CA CYS A 714 -1.89 6.86 -2.22
C CYS A 714 -2.42 8.16 -2.83
N ALA A 715 -3.50 8.10 -3.61
CA ALA A 715 -4.14 9.28 -4.19
C ALA A 715 -4.73 10.20 -3.11
N GLN A 716 -5.39 9.63 -2.09
CA GLN A 716 -5.90 10.39 -0.95
C GLN A 716 -4.76 11.04 -0.16
N CYS A 717 -3.66 10.32 0.04
CA CYS A 717 -2.46 10.84 0.67
C CYS A 717 -1.91 12.05 -0.07
N ALA A 718 -1.83 11.96 -1.40
CA ALA A 718 -1.41 13.08 -2.25
C ALA A 718 -2.33 14.29 -2.06
N VAL A 719 -3.65 14.14 -2.24
CA VAL A 719 -4.61 15.25 -2.08
C VAL A 719 -4.45 15.94 -0.72
N LEU A 720 -4.36 15.17 0.36
CA LEU A 720 -4.27 15.72 1.71
C LEU A 720 -2.93 16.41 1.99
N LEU A 721 -1.83 15.92 1.43
CA LEU A 721 -0.51 16.55 1.57
C LEU A 721 -0.36 17.82 0.71
N PHE A 722 -1.01 17.86 -0.45
CA PHE A 722 -1.12 19.09 -1.25
C PHE A 722 -2.08 20.12 -0.63
N GLY A 723 -2.92 19.72 0.33
CA GLY A 723 -3.89 20.58 1.01
C GLY A 723 -4.90 21.18 0.03
N GLY A 724 -5.20 22.48 0.15
CA GLY A 724 -6.11 23.17 -0.77
C GLY A 724 -5.72 23.06 -2.25
N ASN A 725 -4.42 22.94 -2.56
CA ASN A 725 -3.98 22.72 -3.94
C ASN A 725 -4.41 21.35 -4.46
N GLY A 726 -4.41 20.32 -3.61
CA GLY A 726 -4.79 18.95 -4.00
C GLY A 726 -6.29 18.79 -4.26
N PHE A 727 -7.09 19.75 -3.81
CA PHE A 727 -8.52 19.88 -4.13
C PHE A 727 -8.78 20.70 -5.41
N THR A 728 -7.76 21.39 -5.93
CA THR A 728 -7.91 22.32 -7.05
C THR A 728 -7.59 21.64 -8.38
N ARG A 729 -8.49 21.73 -9.36
CA ARG A 729 -8.36 21.16 -10.71
C ARG A 729 -7.25 21.75 -11.59
N SER A 730 -6.53 22.76 -11.09
CA SER A 730 -5.50 23.49 -11.84
C SER A 730 -4.34 23.86 -10.93
N GLY A 731 -3.24 24.31 -11.54
CA GLY A 731 -2.06 24.76 -10.82
C GLY A 731 -1.29 23.60 -10.19
N LYS A 732 -0.59 23.89 -9.09
CA LYS A 732 0.45 22.99 -8.54
C LYS A 732 -0.08 21.62 -8.07
N GLY A 733 -1.37 21.53 -7.69
CA GLY A 733 -1.98 20.30 -7.20
C GLY A 733 -2.83 19.55 -8.23
N GLU A 734 -2.83 19.98 -9.50
CA GLU A 734 -3.64 19.39 -10.57
C GLU A 734 -3.42 17.87 -10.69
N ILE A 735 -2.18 17.40 -10.59
CA ILE A 735 -1.88 15.97 -10.65
C ILE A 735 -2.53 15.21 -9.49
N ALA A 736 -2.47 15.73 -8.25
CA ALA A 736 -3.08 15.08 -7.09
C ALA A 736 -4.61 15.03 -7.22
N GLU A 737 -5.23 16.10 -7.71
CA GLU A 737 -6.67 16.16 -7.98
C GLU A 737 -7.07 15.14 -9.06
N LYS A 738 -6.34 15.09 -10.18
CA LYS A 738 -6.58 14.11 -11.26
C LYS A 738 -6.41 12.68 -10.75
N MET A 739 -5.34 12.37 -10.02
CA MET A 739 -5.11 11.03 -9.45
C MET A 739 -6.28 10.57 -8.57
N TRP A 740 -6.85 11.47 -7.77
CA TRP A 740 -8.04 11.15 -6.98
C TRP A 740 -9.25 10.79 -7.85
N ARG A 741 -9.44 11.50 -8.96
CA ARG A 741 -10.50 11.22 -9.94
C ARG A 741 -10.30 9.94 -10.76
N GLU A 742 -9.06 9.47 -10.90
CA GLU A 742 -8.73 8.18 -11.54
C GLU A 742 -9.15 6.97 -10.69
N VAL A 743 -9.30 7.12 -9.37
CA VAL A 743 -9.57 6.00 -8.44
C VAL A 743 -10.82 5.18 -8.81
N PRO A 744 -12.00 5.77 -9.09
CA PRO A 744 -13.18 5.00 -9.49
C PRO A 744 -12.98 4.21 -10.78
N GLY A 745 -12.22 4.75 -11.73
CA GLY A 745 -11.87 4.09 -13.01
C GLY A 745 -11.03 2.83 -12.85
N ASN A 746 -10.47 2.59 -11.66
CA ASN A 746 -9.70 1.39 -11.36
C ASN A 746 -10.41 0.43 -10.38
N ARG A 747 -11.21 0.97 -9.44
CA ARG A 747 -11.93 0.15 -8.45
C ARG A 747 -13.22 -0.48 -8.98
N ILE A 748 -13.82 0.08 -10.04
CA ILE A 748 -15.12 -0.35 -10.58
C ILE A 748 -14.99 -1.32 -11.78
N PRO A 749 -14.36 -0.95 -12.92
CA PRO A 749 -14.27 -1.84 -14.09
C PRO A 749 -13.31 -3.03 -13.86
N GLY A 750 -13.37 -4.07 -14.69
CA GLY A 750 -12.66 -5.34 -14.46
C GLY A 750 -13.23 -6.19 -13.30
N GLY A 751 -14.37 -5.75 -12.74
CA GLY A 751 -15.02 -6.27 -11.53
C GLY A 751 -14.86 -5.29 -10.36
N SER A 752 -15.97 -4.95 -9.70
CA SER A 752 -15.93 -4.13 -8.49
C SER A 752 -15.19 -4.85 -7.37
N GLU A 753 -14.57 -4.09 -6.46
CA GLU A 753 -13.75 -4.69 -5.40
C GLU A 753 -14.51 -5.73 -4.57
N ASP A 754 -15.76 -5.45 -4.19
CA ASP A 754 -16.57 -6.37 -3.37
C ASP A 754 -16.82 -7.69 -4.10
N VAL A 755 -17.11 -7.61 -5.40
CA VAL A 755 -17.35 -8.79 -6.25
C VAL A 755 -16.06 -9.60 -6.41
N LEU A 756 -14.91 -8.93 -6.51
CA LEU A 756 -13.63 -9.60 -6.71
C LEU A 756 -13.06 -10.19 -5.42
N PHE A 757 -13.26 -9.55 -4.26
CA PHE A 757 -12.91 -10.15 -2.97
C PHE A 757 -13.76 -11.38 -2.68
N ASP A 758 -15.07 -11.33 -2.93
CA ASP A 758 -15.94 -12.51 -2.86
C ASP A 758 -15.49 -13.62 -3.84
N LEU A 759 -15.26 -13.27 -5.11
CA LEU A 759 -14.80 -14.22 -6.13
C LEU A 759 -13.50 -14.91 -5.72
N SER A 760 -12.54 -14.16 -5.16
CA SER A 760 -11.28 -14.70 -4.67
C SER A 760 -11.50 -15.82 -3.66
N ILE A 761 -12.29 -15.55 -2.62
CA ILE A 761 -12.56 -16.55 -1.58
C ILE A 761 -13.34 -17.74 -2.14
N ARG A 762 -14.34 -17.53 -3.00
CA ARG A 762 -15.07 -18.63 -3.63
C ARG A 762 -14.18 -19.54 -4.47
N GLN A 763 -13.22 -19.00 -5.22
CA GLN A 763 -12.27 -19.80 -5.98
C GLN A 763 -11.30 -20.56 -5.07
N LEU A 764 -10.79 -19.92 -4.02
CA LEU A 764 -9.91 -20.58 -3.04
C LEU A 764 -10.62 -21.76 -2.35
N VAL A 765 -11.87 -21.58 -1.93
CA VAL A 765 -12.70 -22.66 -1.35
C VAL A 765 -12.90 -23.79 -2.34
N LYS A 766 -13.28 -23.48 -3.58
CA LYS A 766 -13.47 -24.48 -4.64
C LYS A 766 -12.18 -25.27 -4.89
N ASN A 767 -11.04 -24.60 -5.00
CA ASN A 767 -9.75 -25.24 -5.24
C ASN A 767 -9.34 -26.13 -4.06
N TYR A 768 -9.49 -25.63 -2.83
CA TYR A 768 -9.24 -26.41 -1.62
C TYR A 768 -10.08 -27.69 -1.60
N GLN A 769 -11.39 -27.59 -1.78
CA GLN A 769 -12.30 -28.75 -1.79
C GLN A 769 -11.95 -29.76 -2.89
N ASN A 770 -11.60 -29.28 -4.09
CA ASN A 770 -11.21 -30.17 -5.18
C ASN A 770 -9.92 -30.94 -4.86
N LYS A 771 -8.91 -30.26 -4.32
CA LYS A 771 -7.65 -30.89 -3.91
C LYS A 771 -7.85 -31.89 -2.77
N THR A 772 -8.64 -31.52 -1.75
CA THR A 772 -8.98 -32.42 -0.64
C THR A 772 -9.67 -33.69 -1.16
N LYS A 773 -10.68 -33.55 -2.04
CA LYS A 773 -11.34 -34.70 -2.68
C LYS A 773 -10.38 -35.57 -3.48
N MET A 774 -9.37 -35.00 -4.13
CA MET A 774 -8.36 -35.77 -4.86
C MET A 774 -7.44 -36.56 -3.93
N LEU A 775 -7.13 -36.03 -2.75
CA LEU A 775 -6.33 -36.71 -1.72
C LEU A 775 -7.11 -37.82 -1.00
N GLU A 776 -8.42 -37.62 -0.79
CA GLU A 776 -9.32 -38.58 -0.15
C GLU A 776 -9.72 -39.76 -1.05
N ARG A 777 -9.46 -39.68 -2.36
CA ARG A 777 -9.71 -40.80 -3.28
C ARG A 777 -8.81 -41.98 -2.93
N PRO A 778 -9.36 -43.20 -2.71
CA PRO A 778 -8.55 -44.37 -2.43
C PRO A 778 -7.49 -44.58 -3.53
N ARG A 779 -6.22 -44.73 -3.15
CA ARG A 779 -5.15 -45.12 -4.08
C ARG A 779 -5.52 -46.46 -4.70
N GLY A 780 -5.98 -46.45 -5.95
CA GLY A 780 -6.36 -47.65 -6.69
C GLY A 780 -7.70 -47.59 -7.43
N SER A 781 -8.55 -46.57 -7.22
CA SER A 781 -9.78 -46.45 -8.02
C SER A 781 -9.52 -45.80 -9.39
N SER A 782 -8.93 -46.54 -10.33
CA SER A 782 -9.02 -46.18 -11.75
C SER A 782 -10.41 -46.57 -12.26
N LYS A 783 -11.32 -45.61 -12.39
CA LYS A 783 -12.41 -45.71 -13.36
C LYS A 783 -12.14 -44.65 -14.43
N LEU A 784 -11.33 -45.07 -15.42
CA LEU A 784 -11.51 -44.68 -16.81
C LEU A 784 -12.70 -45.46 -17.36
#